data_AF-A0A914GSG4-F1
#
_entry.id   AF-A0A914GSG4-F1
#
_cell.length_a   1.000
_cell.length_b   1.000
_cell.length_c   1.000
_cell.angle_alpha   90.00
_cell.angle_beta   90.00
_cell.angle_gamma   90.00
#
_symmetry.space_group_name_H-M   'P 1'
#
loop_
_entity.id
_entity.type
_entity.pdbx_description
1 polymer ?
#
loop_
_entity_poly.entity_id
_entity_poly.type
_entity_poly.pdbx_seq_one_letter_code
_entity_poly.pdbx_strand_id
1 'polypeptide(L)'
;MNRGAPMDVVFRAHFSAIADKEIKLAMKNLIKPNLNESLSVDARQELDLRVGCAFTRYQTRYFQDKYGDLDSTCISFGPCQTPTLSFCVKRHDQIVEFTPEPYWILQTTIDTPSGRTIKLDWNRERIFDRDVANVFLSRVTGCSAVKLTSITSKESRKEKPAALNTVELLRICSSSLGIGPAQAMSVAEHLYTHGYISYPRTETTAYPSSFDFNFVLKQLKSGQFDAVAQQIMNDGIQKPKGGEDKGDHPPITPMKANSGYLSGDQLRVYDYVTRHFLATIMKPCKYMVSTFKFIANTEVFTLQSRKVIDPGFTTVMTWQQVNEDESFSDFKEGAEYNIQKAQLDERKTSPPDYLTESELITLMERYGIGTDASIPVHIQNISARNYVTVETGRRLIPTKLGIALVHGYRKIDPELILPTMRSEIETQLNLIASGKQKHSTVTSHALMNFREKFKYFVLNVAKIDALFEDSFTSLADSGKPFCRCGKCKRFMKLVQARPQRLYCPTCQETLTLPTGKDGTVRLHGAGVLVLDPQSGPKWRLACNHCPSVISVFEGASKFKLLDKECQECGARNVFAEYTKDSKIPSGDQTFTGCIFCSKEELGQCVNLIHAQMNENIQRINTNYRGGRGGRSRGSRGGRGRGGPSRGRGGASDGGSRGRGASRGGRGGSSRGRG
;
A
#
# COMPACT_ATOMS: atom_id res chain seq x y z
N MET A 1 38.87 -34.38 26.95
CA MET A 1 39.24 -33.73 25.68
C MET A 1 38.49 -32.41 25.57
N ASN A 2 39.18 -31.30 25.86
CA ASN A 2 38.67 -29.95 25.62
C ASN A 2 38.39 -29.79 24.12
N ARG A 3 37.12 -29.72 23.71
CA ARG A 3 36.74 -29.22 22.39
C ARG A 3 36.88 -27.69 22.43
N GLY A 4 38.11 -27.19 22.27
CA GLY A 4 38.36 -25.80 21.92
C GLY A 4 37.50 -25.44 20.69
N ALA A 5 36.83 -24.29 20.74
CA ALA A 5 35.70 -23.97 19.90
C ALA A 5 36.02 -23.94 18.39
N PRO A 6 35.09 -24.34 17.51
CA PRO A 6 35.27 -24.34 16.04
C PRO A 6 35.38 -22.95 15.39
N MET A 7 35.41 -21.84 16.14
CA MET A 7 35.39 -20.47 15.59
C MET A 7 36.77 -19.95 15.13
N ASP A 8 37.87 -20.55 15.58
CA ASP A 8 39.22 -20.09 15.21
C ASP A 8 39.51 -20.25 13.72
N VAL A 9 38.87 -21.23 13.07
CA VAL A 9 38.97 -21.52 11.64
C VAL A 9 37.83 -20.89 10.81
N VAL A 10 36.95 -20.11 11.42
CA VAL A 10 35.82 -19.45 10.74
C VAL A 10 36.19 -18.02 10.38
N PHE A 11 35.90 -17.62 9.14
CA PHE A 11 36.17 -16.29 8.61
C PHE A 11 34.92 -15.71 7.94
N ARG A 12 34.86 -14.38 7.82
CA ARG A 12 33.77 -13.60 7.24
C ARG A 12 34.32 -12.67 6.18
N ALA A 13 33.84 -12.81 4.95
CA ALA A 13 34.06 -11.81 3.91
C ALA A 13 33.11 -10.62 4.14
N HIS A 14 33.64 -9.40 4.01
CA HIS A 14 32.88 -8.15 4.13
C HIS A 14 32.96 -7.38 2.81
N PHE A 15 31.80 -7.09 2.19
CA PHE A 15 31.70 -6.45 0.88
C PHE A 15 30.38 -5.68 0.78
N SER A 16 30.35 -4.66 -0.10
CA SER A 16 29.17 -3.78 -0.27
C SER A 16 28.55 -3.86 -1.67
N ALA A 17 29.19 -4.54 -2.62
CA ALA A 17 28.65 -4.82 -3.93
C ALA A 17 29.13 -6.18 -4.46
N ILE A 18 28.32 -6.80 -5.32
CA ILE A 18 28.68 -8.02 -6.06
C ILE A 18 29.45 -7.63 -7.32
N ALA A 19 30.67 -7.14 -7.13
CA ALA A 19 31.59 -6.73 -8.19
C ALA A 19 32.92 -7.49 -8.05
N ASP A 20 33.52 -7.91 -9.18
CA ASP A 20 34.74 -8.75 -9.20
C ASP A 20 35.87 -8.17 -8.32
N LYS A 21 36.13 -6.86 -8.44
CA LYS A 21 37.14 -6.15 -7.64
C LYS A 21 36.84 -6.20 -6.13
N GLU A 22 35.58 -5.98 -5.74
CA GLU A 22 35.18 -5.98 -4.32
C GLU A 22 35.21 -7.36 -3.70
N ILE A 23 34.69 -8.38 -4.39
CA ILE A 23 34.68 -9.75 -3.89
C ILE A 23 36.11 -10.28 -3.71
N LYS A 24 36.99 -10.03 -4.68
CA LYS A 24 38.41 -10.39 -4.56
C LYS A 24 39.10 -9.64 -3.41
N LEU A 25 38.75 -8.37 -3.18
CA LEU A 25 39.29 -7.59 -2.06
C LEU A 25 38.80 -8.13 -0.71
N ALA A 26 37.51 -8.48 -0.60
CA ALA A 26 36.93 -9.07 0.60
C ALA A 26 37.55 -10.43 0.93
N MET A 27 37.84 -11.24 -0.09
CA MET A 27 38.50 -12.53 0.10
C MET A 27 39.97 -12.41 0.54
N LYS A 28 40.65 -11.33 0.15
CA LYS A 28 42.01 -11.01 0.62
C LYS A 28 42.03 -10.47 2.04
N ASN A 29 40.96 -9.80 2.48
CA ASN A 29 40.85 -9.13 3.77
C ASN A 29 39.73 -9.73 4.62
N LEU A 30 39.79 -11.04 4.86
CA LEU A 30 38.81 -11.73 5.68
C LEU A 30 38.85 -11.25 7.14
N ILE A 31 37.67 -11.04 7.73
CA ILE A 31 37.50 -10.69 9.13
C ILE A 31 36.88 -11.85 9.92
N LYS A 32 36.64 -11.67 11.21
CA LYS A 32 35.83 -12.61 12.02
C LYS A 32 34.37 -12.14 12.06
N PRO A 33 33.39 -13.06 12.16
CA PRO A 33 32.00 -12.67 12.40
C PRO A 33 31.87 -11.84 13.69
N ASN A 34 31.06 -10.77 13.65
CA ASN A 34 30.83 -9.91 14.81
C ASN A 34 29.75 -10.50 15.71
N LEU A 35 30.15 -11.04 16.86
CA LEU A 35 29.21 -11.62 17.84
C LEU A 35 28.27 -10.57 18.46
N ASN A 36 28.74 -9.34 18.66
CA ASN A 36 27.95 -8.29 19.29
C ASN A 36 26.77 -7.87 18.40
N GLU A 37 27.00 -7.73 17.09
CA GLU A 37 25.93 -7.51 16.10
C GLU A 37 24.95 -8.69 16.04
N SER A 38 25.44 -9.93 16.10
CA SER A 38 24.54 -11.10 16.15
C SER A 38 23.64 -11.06 17.39
N LEU A 39 24.22 -10.73 18.56
CA LEU A 39 23.48 -10.65 19.81
C LEU A 39 22.46 -9.50 19.82
N SER A 40 22.72 -8.38 19.15
CA SER A 40 21.72 -7.31 19.04
C SER A 40 20.52 -7.75 18.20
N VAL A 41 20.74 -8.52 17.14
CA VAL A 41 19.67 -9.13 16.33
C VAL A 41 18.86 -10.14 17.16
N ASP A 42 19.54 -11.00 17.92
CA ASP A 42 18.87 -11.97 18.80
C ASP A 42 18.00 -11.27 19.86
N ALA A 43 18.52 -10.22 20.51
CA ALA A 43 17.74 -9.40 21.44
C ALA A 43 16.50 -8.80 20.76
N ARG A 44 16.64 -8.22 19.56
CA ARG A 44 15.54 -7.64 18.81
C ARG A 44 14.45 -8.68 18.52
N GLN A 45 14.84 -9.85 18.02
CA GLN A 45 13.92 -10.96 17.71
C GLN A 45 13.19 -11.43 18.97
N GLU A 46 13.91 -11.61 20.08
CA GLU A 46 13.34 -12.07 21.34
C GLU A 46 12.33 -11.05 21.91
N LEU A 47 12.69 -9.76 21.94
CA LEU A 47 11.83 -8.70 22.45
C LEU A 47 10.56 -8.58 21.61
N ASP A 48 10.70 -8.48 20.29
CA ASP A 48 9.56 -8.32 19.37
C ASP A 48 8.62 -9.53 19.42
N LEU A 49 9.16 -10.74 19.51
CA LEU A 49 8.37 -11.97 19.61
C LEU A 49 7.63 -12.07 20.93
N ARG A 50 8.32 -11.94 22.07
CA ARG A 50 7.73 -12.14 23.40
C ARG A 50 6.66 -11.11 23.69
N VAL A 51 6.99 -9.82 23.49
CA VAL A 51 6.07 -8.71 23.72
C VAL A 51 4.92 -8.79 22.73
N GLY A 52 5.21 -8.94 21.43
CA GLY A 52 4.18 -9.03 20.39
C GLY A 52 3.21 -10.18 20.63
N CYS A 53 3.70 -11.39 20.90
CA CYS A 53 2.84 -12.56 21.14
C CYS A 53 2.02 -12.45 22.42
N ALA A 54 2.58 -11.91 23.51
CA ALA A 54 1.86 -11.79 24.78
C ALA A 54 0.62 -10.90 24.65
N PHE A 55 0.81 -9.67 24.18
CA PHE A 55 -0.29 -8.71 23.97
C PHE A 55 -1.26 -9.19 22.88
N THR A 56 -0.76 -9.76 21.79
CA THR A 56 -1.60 -10.27 20.69
C THR A 56 -2.49 -11.42 21.16
N ARG A 57 -1.91 -12.50 21.69
CA ARG A 57 -2.68 -13.71 22.04
C ARG A 57 -3.66 -13.48 23.19
N TYR A 58 -3.33 -12.57 24.10
CA TYR A 58 -4.27 -12.15 25.13
C TYR A 58 -5.51 -11.49 24.49
N GLN A 59 -5.31 -10.53 23.60
CA GLN A 59 -6.42 -9.82 22.94
C GLN A 59 -7.23 -10.71 22.01
N THR A 60 -6.59 -11.54 21.19
CA THR A 60 -7.32 -12.44 20.28
C THR A 60 -8.24 -13.39 21.07
N ARG A 61 -7.78 -13.88 22.23
CA ARG A 61 -8.60 -14.70 23.15
C ARG A 61 -9.66 -13.88 23.87
N TYR A 62 -9.33 -12.67 24.34
CA TYR A 62 -10.26 -11.80 25.07
C TYR A 62 -11.43 -11.34 24.20
N PHE A 63 -11.17 -11.04 22.92
CA PHE A 63 -12.17 -10.59 21.95
C PHE A 63 -12.77 -11.71 21.09
N GLN A 64 -12.37 -12.96 21.35
CA GLN A 64 -12.91 -14.11 20.63
C GLN A 64 -14.43 -14.16 20.79
N ASP A 65 -15.15 -14.20 19.66
CA ASP A 65 -16.60 -14.31 19.57
C ASP A 65 -17.40 -13.22 20.35
N LYS A 66 -16.79 -12.07 20.68
CA LYS A 66 -17.49 -10.94 21.33
C LYS A 66 -18.32 -10.08 20.37
N TYR A 67 -17.80 -9.86 19.17
CA TYR A 67 -18.40 -8.96 18.17
C TYR A 67 -18.62 -9.71 16.85
N GLY A 68 -19.77 -9.49 16.21
CA GLY A 68 -20.18 -10.25 15.01
C GLY A 68 -19.48 -9.82 13.72
N ASP A 69 -18.95 -8.60 13.67
CA ASP A 69 -18.29 -7.97 12.53
C ASP A 69 -16.80 -7.65 12.78
N LEU A 70 -16.25 -8.11 13.91
CA LEU A 70 -14.82 -8.09 14.21
C LEU A 70 -14.21 -9.47 13.94
N ASP A 71 -13.20 -9.52 13.08
CA ASP A 71 -12.32 -10.68 13.03
C ASP A 71 -11.25 -10.54 14.11
N SER A 72 -11.46 -11.17 15.26
CA SER A 72 -10.51 -11.07 16.38
C SER A 72 -9.13 -11.66 16.05
N THR A 73 -9.02 -12.51 15.03
CA THR A 73 -7.73 -13.07 14.58
C THR A 73 -6.82 -12.04 13.91
N CYS A 74 -7.39 -10.92 13.46
CA CYS A 74 -6.65 -9.79 12.89
C CYS A 74 -6.06 -8.85 13.96
N ILE A 75 -6.45 -8.99 15.24
CA ILE A 75 -5.94 -8.15 16.32
C ILE A 75 -4.52 -8.58 16.66
N SER A 76 -3.60 -7.62 16.69
CA SER A 76 -2.21 -7.84 17.06
C SER A 76 -1.58 -6.57 17.63
N PHE A 77 -0.57 -6.79 18.45
CA PHE A 77 0.28 -5.76 19.00
C PHE A 77 1.73 -6.06 18.60
N GLY A 78 2.50 -5.01 18.35
CA GLY A 78 3.94 -5.12 18.16
C GLY A 78 4.63 -3.84 18.60
N PRO A 79 5.78 -3.93 19.27
CA PRO A 79 6.43 -2.79 19.91
C PRO A 79 6.90 -1.70 18.92
N CYS A 80 7.10 -2.04 17.63
CA CYS A 80 7.39 -1.07 16.57
C CYS A 80 6.15 -0.78 15.69
N GLN A 81 5.37 -1.82 15.35
CA GLN A 81 4.20 -1.66 14.46
C GLN A 81 3.12 -0.75 15.06
N THR A 82 2.92 -0.80 16.39
CA THR A 82 1.87 -0.03 17.07
C THR A 82 2.22 1.47 17.07
N PRO A 83 3.46 1.89 17.41
CA PRO A 83 3.90 3.26 17.17
C PRO A 83 3.83 3.70 15.71
N THR A 84 4.18 2.84 14.74
CA THR A 84 4.04 3.15 13.31
C THR A 84 2.57 3.46 12.94
N LEU A 85 1.63 2.61 13.36
CA LEU A 85 0.19 2.85 13.16
C LEU A 85 -0.29 4.13 13.84
N SER A 86 0.27 4.45 15.01
CA SER A 86 -0.10 5.63 15.78
C SER A 86 0.11 6.93 15.02
N PHE A 87 1.13 7.01 14.15
CA PHE A 87 1.35 8.19 13.30
C PHE A 87 0.19 8.40 12.31
N CYS A 88 -0.29 7.32 11.69
CA CYS A 88 -1.44 7.38 10.78
C CYS A 88 -2.72 7.78 11.51
N VAL A 89 -2.97 7.20 12.68
CA VAL A 89 -4.15 7.55 13.49
C VAL A 89 -4.06 8.98 14.03
N LYS A 90 -2.88 9.44 14.43
CA LYS A 90 -2.69 10.84 14.84
C LYS A 90 -3.01 11.81 13.71
N ARG A 91 -2.62 11.49 12.46
CA ARG A 91 -3.01 12.29 11.30
C ARG A 91 -4.51 12.23 11.05
N HIS A 92 -5.14 11.07 11.21
CA HIS A 92 -6.59 10.93 11.12
C HIS A 92 -7.32 11.81 12.15
N ASP A 93 -6.90 11.77 13.43
CA ASP A 93 -7.47 12.60 14.50
C ASP A 93 -7.35 14.10 14.12
N GLN A 94 -6.18 14.53 13.63
CA GLN A 94 -5.97 15.90 13.15
C GLN A 94 -6.90 16.32 12.01
N ILE A 95 -7.31 15.38 11.15
CA ILE A 95 -8.22 15.66 10.04
C ILE A 95 -9.66 15.76 10.54
N VAL A 96 -10.07 14.85 11.41
CA VAL A 96 -11.44 14.78 11.93
C VAL A 96 -11.74 15.96 12.87
N GLU A 97 -10.77 16.35 13.68
CA GLU A 97 -10.89 17.46 14.64
C GLU A 97 -10.68 18.84 14.00
N PHE A 98 -10.27 18.90 12.73
CA PHE A 98 -9.97 20.16 12.04
C PHE A 98 -11.22 20.99 11.80
N THR A 99 -11.20 22.24 12.26
CA THR A 99 -12.24 23.23 11.96
C THR A 99 -11.69 24.26 10.96
N PRO A 100 -12.22 24.34 9.73
CA PRO A 100 -11.78 25.31 8.74
C PRO A 100 -12.00 26.76 9.21
N GLU A 101 -10.94 27.55 9.14
CA GLU A 101 -10.95 28.98 9.48
C GLU A 101 -10.95 29.80 8.19
N PRO A 102 -11.85 30.79 8.05
CA PRO A 102 -11.83 31.70 6.91
C PRO A 102 -10.61 32.62 6.99
N TYR A 103 -10.02 32.90 5.83
CA TYR A 103 -8.97 33.88 5.67
C TYR A 103 -9.13 34.61 4.33
N TRP A 104 -8.60 35.82 4.25
CA TRP A 104 -8.70 36.68 3.09
C TRP A 104 -7.31 36.97 2.52
N ILE A 105 -7.19 36.85 1.20
CA ILE A 105 -6.00 37.26 0.45
C ILE A 105 -6.39 38.48 -0.40
N LEU A 106 -5.61 39.56 -0.31
CA LEU A 106 -5.74 40.70 -1.20
C LEU A 106 -5.14 40.35 -2.57
N GLN A 107 -6.00 40.20 -3.58
CA GLN A 107 -5.59 39.95 -4.95
C GLN A 107 -5.60 41.26 -5.73
N THR A 108 -4.43 41.67 -6.20
CA THR A 108 -4.26 42.87 -7.02
C THR A 108 -3.71 42.50 -8.39
N THR A 109 -4.35 42.98 -9.45
CA THR A 109 -3.86 42.87 -10.83
C THR A 109 -3.51 44.25 -11.39
N ILE A 110 -2.45 44.28 -12.20
CA ILE A 110 -1.95 45.50 -12.84
C ILE A 110 -1.77 45.28 -14.34
N ASP A 111 -1.86 46.35 -15.10
CA ASP A 111 -1.56 46.32 -16.53
C ASP A 111 -0.07 46.56 -16.77
N THR A 112 0.54 45.72 -17.60
CA THR A 112 1.91 45.85 -18.04
C THR A 112 2.01 46.85 -19.20
N PRO A 113 3.18 47.45 -19.45
CA PRO A 113 3.39 48.33 -20.61
C PRO A 113 3.09 47.64 -21.95
N SER A 114 3.27 46.33 -22.01
CA SER A 114 2.94 45.51 -23.18
C SER A 114 1.44 45.15 -23.31
N GLY A 115 0.55 45.74 -22.50
CA GLY A 115 -0.89 45.53 -22.57
C GLY A 115 -1.41 44.20 -21.99
N ARG A 116 -0.62 43.53 -21.14
CA ARG A 116 -1.04 42.30 -20.43
C ARG A 116 -1.53 42.67 -19.04
N THR A 117 -2.37 41.83 -18.45
CA THR A 117 -2.73 41.94 -17.03
C THR A 117 -2.00 40.87 -16.23
N ILE A 118 -1.28 41.26 -15.18
CA ILE A 118 -0.57 40.35 -14.29
C ILE A 118 -1.08 40.46 -12.86
N LYS A 119 -1.00 39.35 -12.13
CA LYS A 119 -1.34 39.31 -10.70
C LYS A 119 -0.09 39.53 -9.86
N LEU A 120 -0.21 40.33 -8.81
CA LEU A 120 0.84 40.54 -7.82
C LEU A 120 0.57 39.72 -6.55
N ASP A 121 1.65 39.29 -5.89
CA ASP A 121 1.60 38.61 -4.60
C ASP A 121 1.65 39.63 -3.47
N TRP A 122 0.66 39.61 -2.58
CA TRP A 122 0.61 40.51 -1.44
C TRP A 122 1.58 40.06 -0.35
N ASN A 123 2.44 40.97 0.11
CA ASN A 123 3.53 40.63 1.04
C ASN A 123 3.05 40.17 2.43
N ARG A 124 1.79 40.45 2.81
CA ARG A 124 1.21 39.94 4.07
C ARG A 124 0.66 38.52 3.94
N GLU A 125 0.65 37.98 2.72
CA GLU A 125 0.06 36.70 2.34
C GLU A 125 -1.46 36.62 2.57
N ARG A 126 -1.89 36.56 3.84
CA ARG A 126 -3.29 36.38 4.24
C ARG A 126 -3.61 37.05 5.58
N ILE A 127 -4.88 37.36 5.79
CA ILE A 127 -5.43 37.90 7.04
C ILE A 127 -6.64 37.06 7.47
N PHE A 128 -6.82 36.83 8.78
CA PHE A 128 -7.92 36.04 9.35
C PHE A 128 -9.06 36.89 9.93
N ASP A 129 -8.95 38.21 9.84
CA ASP A 129 -9.98 39.16 10.25
C ASP A 129 -10.54 39.90 9.03
N ARG A 130 -11.85 39.79 8.81
CA ARG A 130 -12.52 40.35 7.63
C ARG A 130 -12.48 41.87 7.61
N ASP A 131 -12.66 42.51 8.76
CA ASP A 131 -12.73 43.98 8.85
C ASP A 131 -11.35 44.57 8.62
N VAL A 132 -10.31 43.96 9.20
CA VAL A 132 -8.92 44.32 8.92
C VAL A 132 -8.57 44.11 7.43
N ALA A 133 -9.03 43.01 6.82
CA ALA A 133 -8.82 42.78 5.39
C ALA A 133 -9.49 43.86 4.52
N ASN A 134 -10.71 44.29 4.88
CA ASN A 134 -11.42 45.39 4.20
C ASN A 134 -10.69 46.73 4.32
N VAL A 135 -10.04 47.00 5.45
CA VAL A 135 -9.19 48.19 5.62
C VAL A 135 -8.04 48.18 4.61
N PHE A 136 -7.37 47.04 4.42
CA PHE A 136 -6.30 46.92 3.43
C PHE A 136 -6.80 47.02 1.99
N LEU A 137 -7.95 46.40 1.68
CA LEU A 137 -8.59 46.54 0.37
C LEU A 137 -8.88 48.02 0.07
N SER A 138 -9.50 48.73 1.01
CA SER A 138 -9.89 50.14 0.84
C SER A 138 -8.69 51.04 0.55
N ARG A 139 -7.53 50.78 1.18
CA ARG A 139 -6.29 51.51 0.92
C ARG A 139 -5.79 51.32 -0.50
N VAL A 140 -5.92 50.12 -1.06
CA VAL A 140 -5.44 49.79 -2.41
C VAL A 140 -6.43 50.23 -3.48
N THR A 141 -7.74 50.08 -3.24
CA THR A 141 -8.78 50.59 -4.16
C THR A 141 -8.82 52.11 -4.22
N GLY A 142 -8.33 52.80 -3.17
CA GLY A 142 -8.14 54.26 -3.18
C GLY A 142 -6.96 54.72 -4.05
N CYS A 143 -6.14 53.81 -4.59
CA CYS A 143 -5.06 54.11 -5.50
C CYS A 143 -5.48 53.80 -6.95
N SER A 144 -5.11 54.66 -7.90
CA SER A 144 -5.26 54.38 -9.34
C SER A 144 -4.12 53.50 -9.88
N ALA A 145 -2.96 53.53 -9.24
CA ALA A 145 -1.75 52.85 -9.69
C ALA A 145 -0.92 52.30 -8.52
N VAL A 146 -0.06 51.33 -8.83
CA VAL A 146 1.02 50.87 -7.95
C VAL A 146 2.35 51.41 -8.46
N LYS A 147 3.24 51.80 -7.54
CA LYS A 147 4.59 52.25 -7.89
C LYS A 147 5.59 51.10 -7.77
N LEU A 148 6.37 50.85 -8.82
CA LEU A 148 7.50 49.94 -8.76
C LEU A 148 8.68 50.63 -8.05
N THR A 149 9.01 50.16 -6.85
CA THR A 149 10.00 50.81 -5.97
C THR A 149 11.38 50.20 -6.02
N SER A 150 11.50 48.93 -6.40
CA SER A 150 12.80 48.27 -6.54
C SER A 150 12.71 47.07 -7.48
N ILE A 151 13.74 46.88 -8.30
CA ILE A 151 13.98 45.64 -9.04
C ILE A 151 15.29 45.04 -8.54
N THR A 152 15.24 43.85 -7.94
CA THR A 152 16.44 43.16 -7.45
C THR A 152 16.61 41.82 -8.14
N SER A 153 17.75 41.59 -8.76
CA SER A 153 18.11 40.31 -9.37
C SER A 153 19.24 39.65 -8.58
N LYS A 154 19.03 38.40 -8.15
CA LYS A 154 20.02 37.63 -7.41
C LYS A 154 20.24 36.27 -8.06
N GLU A 155 21.50 35.89 -8.26
CA GLU A 155 21.85 34.50 -8.59
C GLU A 155 21.50 33.61 -7.38
N SER A 156 20.64 32.63 -7.63
CA SER A 156 20.29 31.57 -6.70
C SER A 156 20.77 30.24 -7.26
N ARG A 157 20.86 29.24 -6.38
CA ARG A 157 21.27 27.90 -6.76
C ARG A 157 20.41 26.85 -6.08
N LYS A 158 20.02 25.83 -6.85
CA LYS A 158 19.39 24.62 -6.35
C LYS A 158 20.50 23.60 -6.17
N GLU A 159 20.73 23.25 -4.92
CA GLU A 159 21.78 22.31 -4.56
C GLU A 159 21.45 20.90 -5.06
N LYS A 160 22.51 20.18 -5.45
CA LYS A 160 22.44 18.77 -5.80
C LYS A 160 22.08 17.91 -4.57
N PRO A 161 21.48 16.72 -4.78
CA PRO A 161 21.07 15.87 -3.66
C PRO A 161 22.29 15.32 -2.89
N ALA A 162 22.04 14.92 -1.64
CA ALA A 162 22.97 14.07 -0.88
C ALA A 162 23.05 12.68 -1.52
N ALA A 163 24.09 11.91 -1.18
CA ALA A 163 24.18 10.53 -1.66
C ALA A 163 22.99 9.70 -1.17
N LEU A 164 22.59 8.71 -1.97
CA LEU A 164 21.35 7.98 -1.75
C LEU A 164 21.51 6.96 -0.61
N ASN A 165 20.66 7.05 0.41
CA ASN A 165 20.53 6.01 1.43
C ASN A 165 19.22 5.21 1.23
N THR A 166 18.98 4.21 2.08
CA THR A 166 17.78 3.38 2.02
C THR A 166 16.51 4.19 2.21
N VAL A 167 16.49 5.10 3.18
CA VAL A 167 15.29 5.87 3.52
C VAL A 167 14.83 6.73 2.35
N GLU A 168 15.74 7.48 1.73
CA GLU A 168 15.42 8.33 0.59
C GLU A 168 15.00 7.51 -0.64
N LEU A 169 15.65 6.36 -0.89
CA LEU A 169 15.22 5.44 -1.94
C LEU A 169 13.77 5.00 -1.75
N LEU A 170 13.39 4.55 -0.55
CA LEU A 170 12.03 4.10 -0.25
C LEU A 170 11.00 5.23 -0.38
N ARG A 171 11.35 6.44 0.06
CA ARG A 171 10.50 7.63 -0.05
C ARG A 171 10.16 7.93 -1.50
N ILE A 172 11.18 7.99 -2.36
CA ILE A 172 11.00 8.29 -3.79
C ILE A 172 10.30 7.16 -4.53
N CYS A 173 10.62 5.90 -4.21
CA CYS A 173 9.88 4.75 -4.74
C CYS A 173 8.38 4.87 -4.44
N SER A 174 7.99 5.27 -3.24
CA SER A 174 6.58 5.46 -2.91
C SER A 174 5.98 6.70 -3.57
N SER A 175 6.57 7.89 -3.38
CA SER A 175 5.98 9.16 -3.81
C SER A 175 6.00 9.36 -5.33
N SER A 176 7.05 8.89 -6.00
CA SER A 176 7.28 9.17 -7.42
C SER A 176 7.09 7.95 -8.31
N LEU A 177 7.42 6.75 -7.80
CA LEU A 177 7.25 5.51 -8.57
C LEU A 177 5.97 4.75 -8.18
N GLY A 178 5.26 5.14 -7.12
CA GLY A 178 4.07 4.42 -6.67
C GLY A 178 4.35 2.98 -6.23
N ILE A 179 5.60 2.67 -5.87
CA ILE A 179 6.05 1.35 -5.42
C ILE A 179 6.05 1.34 -3.89
N GLY A 180 5.33 0.41 -3.27
CA GLY A 180 5.29 0.29 -1.81
C GLY A 180 6.67 -0.04 -1.21
N PRO A 181 6.98 0.38 0.03
CA PRO A 181 8.33 0.24 0.60
C PRO A 181 8.88 -1.19 0.61
N ALA A 182 8.04 -2.19 0.92
CA ALA A 182 8.47 -3.59 0.94
C ALA A 182 8.82 -4.11 -0.47
N GLN A 183 8.02 -3.72 -1.48
CA GLN A 183 8.29 -4.05 -2.87
C GLN A 183 9.54 -3.33 -3.38
N ALA A 184 9.72 -2.05 -3.03
CA ALA A 184 10.90 -1.28 -3.37
C ALA A 184 12.18 -1.91 -2.82
N MET A 185 12.17 -2.33 -1.54
CA MET A 185 13.29 -3.05 -0.94
C MET A 185 13.58 -4.38 -1.64
N SER A 186 12.54 -5.17 -1.95
CA SER A 186 12.70 -6.43 -2.69
C SER A 186 13.30 -6.22 -4.10
N VAL A 187 12.88 -5.17 -4.80
CA VAL A 187 13.44 -4.80 -6.10
C VAL A 187 14.90 -4.36 -5.97
N ALA A 188 15.22 -3.54 -4.97
CA ALA A 188 16.60 -3.09 -4.75
C ALA A 188 17.52 -4.26 -4.39
N GLU A 189 17.08 -5.20 -3.54
CA GLU A 189 17.80 -6.43 -3.23
C GLU A 189 18.05 -7.27 -4.49
N HIS A 190 17.05 -7.41 -5.35
CA HIS A 190 17.22 -8.10 -6.62
C HIS A 190 18.27 -7.42 -7.50
N LEU A 191 18.27 -6.09 -7.60
CA LEU A 191 19.28 -5.33 -8.34
C LEU A 191 20.69 -5.56 -7.76
N TYR A 192 20.83 -5.56 -6.43
CA TYR A 192 22.08 -5.85 -5.75
C TYR A 192 22.58 -7.27 -6.01
N THR A 193 21.73 -8.29 -5.87
CA THR A 193 22.10 -9.70 -6.10
C THR A 193 22.58 -9.97 -7.53
N HIS A 194 22.12 -9.16 -8.50
CA HIS A 194 22.55 -9.22 -9.89
C HIS A 194 23.71 -8.27 -10.22
N GLY A 195 24.27 -7.58 -9.22
CA GLY A 195 25.43 -6.69 -9.34
C GLY A 195 25.13 -5.35 -10.01
N TYR A 196 23.86 -4.92 -10.11
CA TYR A 196 23.51 -3.63 -10.72
C TYR A 196 23.72 -2.45 -9.79
N ILE A 197 23.55 -2.64 -8.47
CA ILE A 197 23.72 -1.60 -7.46
C ILE A 197 24.52 -2.13 -6.25
N SER A 198 25.05 -1.22 -5.43
CA SER A 198 25.59 -1.55 -4.11
C SER A 198 24.49 -1.95 -3.13
N TYR A 199 24.86 -2.44 -1.96
CA TYR A 199 23.94 -3.00 -0.98
C TYR A 199 22.90 -1.96 -0.55
N PRO A 200 21.59 -2.25 -0.72
CA PRO A 200 20.55 -1.22 -0.64
C PRO A 200 20.03 -0.96 0.79
N ARG A 201 20.68 -1.56 1.80
CA ARG A 201 20.39 -1.38 3.23
C ARG A 201 21.56 -0.63 3.87
N THR A 202 21.51 0.69 3.76
CA THR A 202 22.50 1.63 4.26
C THR A 202 21.81 2.91 4.75
N GLU A 203 22.24 3.42 5.89
CA GLU A 203 21.86 4.72 6.41
C GLU A 203 22.85 5.83 6.00
N THR A 204 24.03 5.44 5.50
CA THR A 204 25.11 6.33 5.10
C THR A 204 24.74 7.18 3.87
N THR A 205 25.03 8.48 3.98
CA THR A 205 24.84 9.49 2.91
C THR A 205 26.16 10.17 2.51
N ALA A 206 27.28 9.74 3.10
CA ALA A 206 28.63 10.19 2.76
C ALA A 206 29.35 9.13 1.91
N TYR A 207 29.95 9.54 0.79
CA TYR A 207 30.91 8.69 0.10
C TYR A 207 32.23 8.64 0.90
N PRO A 208 32.86 7.46 1.06
CA PRO A 208 34.16 7.37 1.71
C PRO A 208 35.21 8.16 0.93
N SER A 209 36.25 8.65 1.61
CA SER A 209 37.33 9.42 0.97
C SER A 209 38.06 8.64 -0.12
N SER A 210 38.08 7.30 -0.02
CA SER A 210 38.65 6.38 -1.00
C SER A 210 37.70 5.99 -2.14
N PHE A 211 36.50 6.60 -2.25
CA PHE A 211 35.51 6.23 -3.26
C PHE A 211 35.99 6.58 -4.68
N ASP A 212 36.00 5.59 -5.57
CA ASP A 212 36.47 5.75 -6.95
C ASP A 212 35.28 6.05 -7.90
N PHE A 213 34.94 7.33 -8.04
CA PHE A 213 33.86 7.76 -8.94
C PHE A 213 34.13 7.43 -10.41
N ASN A 214 35.40 7.48 -10.85
CA ASN A 214 35.77 7.15 -12.22
C ASN A 214 35.53 5.66 -12.51
N PHE A 215 35.78 4.78 -11.54
CA PHE A 215 35.44 3.37 -11.67
C PHE A 215 33.94 3.18 -11.91
N VAL A 216 33.08 3.81 -11.12
CA VAL A 216 31.62 3.71 -11.27
C VAL A 216 31.16 4.24 -12.63
N LEU A 217 31.63 5.42 -13.05
CA LEU A 217 31.30 6.00 -14.35
C LEU A 217 31.69 5.07 -15.52
N LYS A 218 32.84 4.40 -15.43
CA LYS A 218 33.27 3.40 -16.42
C LYS A 218 32.37 2.15 -16.46
N GLN A 219 31.74 1.78 -15.35
CA GLN A 219 30.78 0.66 -15.33
C GLN A 219 29.47 0.97 -16.07
N LEU A 220 29.18 2.25 -16.33
CA LEU A 220 27.98 2.70 -17.06
C LEU A 220 28.17 2.69 -18.59
N LYS A 221 29.37 2.33 -19.08
CA LYS A 221 29.71 2.29 -20.51
C LYS A 221 28.75 1.41 -21.30
N SER A 222 28.42 1.83 -22.52
CA SER A 222 27.49 1.12 -23.43
C SER A 222 26.06 0.96 -22.89
N GLY A 223 25.72 1.61 -21.77
CA GLY A 223 24.36 1.70 -21.24
C GLY A 223 23.68 3.01 -21.60
N GLN A 224 22.42 3.15 -21.19
CA GLN A 224 21.60 4.36 -21.44
C GLN A 224 22.20 5.67 -20.88
N PHE A 225 23.12 5.58 -19.93
CA PHE A 225 23.75 6.73 -19.27
C PHE A 225 25.20 6.97 -19.69
N ASP A 226 25.71 6.24 -20.70
CA ASP A 226 27.11 6.34 -21.13
C ASP A 226 27.46 7.78 -21.56
N ALA A 227 26.64 8.39 -22.42
CA ALA A 227 26.88 9.76 -22.89
C ALA A 227 27.01 10.78 -21.74
N VAL A 228 26.13 10.68 -20.74
CA VAL A 228 26.17 11.54 -19.55
C VAL A 228 27.40 11.24 -18.69
N ALA A 229 27.76 9.97 -18.53
CA ALA A 229 28.94 9.57 -17.77
C ALA A 229 30.24 10.07 -18.44
N GLN A 230 30.36 9.97 -19.77
CA GLN A 230 31.49 10.53 -20.52
C GLN A 230 31.56 12.06 -20.36
N GLN A 231 30.42 12.74 -20.45
CA GLN A 231 30.38 14.18 -20.24
C GLN A 231 30.88 14.58 -18.84
N ILE A 232 30.45 13.89 -17.78
CA ILE A 232 30.92 14.17 -16.41
C ILE A 232 32.43 13.90 -16.27
N MET A 233 32.95 12.85 -16.91
CA MET A 233 34.40 12.59 -16.90
C MET A 233 35.19 13.70 -17.63
N ASN A 234 34.66 14.25 -18.71
CA ASN A 234 35.30 15.33 -19.46
C ASN A 234 35.21 16.69 -18.74
N ASP A 235 34.05 17.02 -18.17
CA ASP A 235 33.78 18.30 -17.49
C ASP A 235 34.42 18.36 -16.09
N GLY A 236 34.82 17.20 -15.55
CA GLY A 236 35.38 17.05 -14.22
C GLY A 236 34.33 16.77 -13.14
N ILE A 237 34.56 15.69 -12.39
CA ILE A 237 33.69 15.21 -11.30
C ILE A 237 33.61 16.27 -10.20
N GLN A 238 32.40 16.73 -9.90
CA GLN A 238 32.19 17.69 -8.81
C GLN A 238 32.14 16.98 -7.46
N LYS A 239 32.85 17.51 -6.47
CA LYS A 239 32.84 16.98 -5.10
C LYS A 239 31.40 16.82 -4.61
N PRO A 240 30.96 15.62 -4.20
CA PRO A 240 29.62 15.42 -3.66
C PRO A 240 29.32 16.30 -2.47
N LYS A 241 28.03 16.53 -2.21
CA LYS A 241 27.59 17.16 -0.96
C LYS A 241 28.06 16.32 0.22
N GLY A 242 28.47 16.97 1.32
CA GLY A 242 28.75 16.27 2.57
C GLY A 242 27.52 15.50 3.07
N GLY A 243 27.76 14.43 3.81
CA GLY A 243 26.73 13.59 4.41
C GLY A 243 27.22 13.01 5.73
N GLU A 244 26.47 12.04 6.24
CA GLU A 244 26.82 11.29 7.45
C GLU A 244 27.27 9.87 7.07
N ASP A 245 28.38 9.43 7.67
CA ASP A 245 28.86 8.05 7.60
C ASP A 245 28.41 7.32 8.87
N LYS A 246 27.59 6.29 8.71
CA LYS A 246 27.05 5.46 9.80
C LYS A 246 27.93 4.24 10.09
N GLY A 247 29.01 4.05 9.33
CA GLY A 247 29.93 2.93 9.50
C GLY A 247 29.37 1.59 9.04
N ASP A 248 28.29 1.60 8.24
CA ASP A 248 27.64 0.42 7.70
C ASP A 248 28.15 0.10 6.28
N HIS A 249 27.50 0.66 5.26
CA HIS A 249 27.81 0.46 3.85
C HIS A 249 27.85 1.81 3.14
N PRO A 250 28.65 1.98 2.08
CA PRO A 250 28.61 3.19 1.26
C PRO A 250 27.19 3.46 0.71
N PRO A 251 26.91 4.70 0.26
CA PRO A 251 25.63 5.03 -0.33
C PRO A 251 25.25 4.10 -1.50
N ILE A 252 23.95 4.04 -1.80
CA ILE A 252 23.41 3.20 -2.87
C ILE A 252 23.87 3.77 -4.22
N THR A 253 24.72 3.03 -4.94
CA THR A 253 25.33 3.44 -6.20
C THR A 253 25.17 2.38 -7.28
N PRO A 254 25.10 2.79 -8.57
CA PRO A 254 25.12 1.83 -9.67
C PRO A 254 26.50 1.17 -9.79
N MET A 255 26.53 -0.14 -10.06
CA MET A 255 27.76 -0.94 -10.14
C MET A 255 27.95 -1.60 -11.52
N LYS A 256 26.91 -1.56 -12.37
CA LYS A 256 26.91 -2.17 -13.71
C LYS A 256 25.86 -1.50 -14.59
N ALA A 257 26.19 -1.23 -15.85
CA ALA A 257 25.24 -0.74 -16.84
C ALA A 257 24.05 -1.70 -17.07
N ASN A 258 22.85 -1.15 -17.23
CA ASN A 258 21.73 -1.88 -17.79
C ASN A 258 21.90 -2.04 -19.31
N SER A 259 22.11 -3.28 -19.76
CA SER A 259 22.24 -3.64 -21.18
C SER A 259 20.93 -4.17 -21.80
N GLY A 260 19.78 -3.76 -21.27
CA GLY A 260 18.45 -4.12 -21.80
C GLY A 260 17.74 -5.29 -21.12
N TYR A 261 18.30 -5.84 -20.04
CA TYR A 261 17.70 -6.96 -19.30
C TYR A 261 16.71 -6.52 -18.21
N LEU A 262 16.84 -5.29 -17.71
CA LEU A 262 15.93 -4.78 -16.68
C LEU A 262 14.62 -4.30 -17.32
N SER A 263 13.50 -4.63 -16.67
CA SER A 263 12.16 -4.19 -17.07
C SER A 263 11.29 -3.87 -15.86
N GLY A 264 10.13 -3.25 -16.08
CA GLY A 264 9.17 -2.91 -15.02
C GLY A 264 9.79 -2.10 -13.88
N ASP A 265 9.48 -2.48 -12.64
CA ASP A 265 9.98 -1.78 -11.45
C ASP A 265 11.49 -1.85 -11.29
N GLN A 266 12.14 -2.94 -11.73
CA GLN A 266 13.60 -3.06 -11.66
C GLN A 266 14.28 -1.98 -12.50
N LEU A 267 13.77 -1.74 -13.72
CA LEU A 267 14.28 -0.68 -14.59
C LEU A 267 14.03 0.70 -13.99
N ARG A 268 12.82 0.94 -13.44
CA ARG A 268 12.43 2.23 -12.87
C ARG A 268 13.27 2.60 -11.64
N VAL A 269 13.50 1.63 -10.75
CA VAL A 269 14.34 1.82 -9.56
C VAL A 269 15.80 2.01 -9.95
N TYR A 270 16.33 1.19 -10.87
CA TYR A 270 17.71 1.33 -11.37
C TYR A 270 17.95 2.68 -12.07
N ASP A 271 17.02 3.14 -12.90
CA ASP A 271 17.07 4.44 -13.58
C ASP A 271 17.17 5.58 -12.57
N TYR A 272 16.32 5.56 -11.52
CA TYR A 272 16.39 6.53 -10.43
C TYR A 272 17.72 6.49 -9.68
N VAL A 273 18.18 5.31 -9.23
CA VAL A 273 19.46 5.15 -8.53
C VAL A 273 20.62 5.71 -9.36
N THR A 274 20.64 5.43 -10.65
CA THR A 274 21.70 5.88 -11.55
C THR A 274 21.64 7.40 -11.77
N ARG A 275 20.46 7.97 -12.04
CA ARG A 275 20.28 9.43 -12.18
C ARG A 275 20.64 10.17 -10.90
N HIS A 276 20.26 9.64 -9.75
CA HIS A 276 20.56 10.22 -8.45
C HIS A 276 22.07 10.21 -8.18
N PHE A 277 22.75 9.09 -8.42
CA PHE A 277 24.21 9.02 -8.33
C PHE A 277 24.89 10.06 -9.23
N LEU A 278 24.54 10.11 -10.52
CA LEU A 278 25.11 11.09 -11.46
C LEU A 278 24.86 12.52 -10.98
N ALA A 279 23.66 12.83 -10.51
CA ALA A 279 23.34 14.15 -9.96
C ALA A 279 24.24 14.55 -8.77
N THR A 280 24.60 13.61 -7.89
CA THR A 280 25.46 13.89 -6.72
C THR A 280 26.87 14.37 -7.11
N ILE A 281 27.34 14.03 -8.32
CA ILE A 281 28.67 14.39 -8.85
C ILE A 281 28.63 15.44 -9.96
N MET A 282 27.46 16.01 -10.26
CA MET A 282 27.29 17.13 -11.19
C MET A 282 27.34 18.49 -10.48
N LYS A 283 27.27 19.58 -11.26
CA LYS A 283 27.16 20.96 -10.76
C LYS A 283 25.74 21.24 -10.23
N PRO A 284 25.57 22.14 -9.24
CA PRO A 284 24.25 22.61 -8.84
C PRO A 284 23.55 23.33 -10.00
N CYS A 285 22.21 23.38 -9.98
CA CYS A 285 21.47 24.20 -10.93
C CYS A 285 21.55 25.67 -10.50
N LYS A 286 21.95 26.55 -11.42
CA LYS A 286 22.02 28.01 -11.20
C LYS A 286 20.89 28.70 -11.96
N TYR A 287 20.25 29.65 -11.30
CA TYR A 287 19.16 30.43 -11.87
C TYR A 287 19.13 31.82 -11.28
N MET A 288 18.64 32.78 -12.05
CA MET A 288 18.43 34.16 -11.60
C MET A 288 17.01 34.28 -11.04
N VAL A 289 16.88 34.91 -9.87
CA VAL A 289 15.58 35.32 -9.31
C VAL A 289 15.52 36.84 -9.36
N SER A 290 14.59 37.37 -10.14
CA SER A 290 14.29 38.80 -10.19
C SER A 290 13.02 39.06 -9.39
N THR A 291 13.11 39.93 -8.39
CA THR A 291 11.98 40.34 -7.54
C THR A 291 11.67 41.81 -7.82
N PHE A 292 10.42 42.08 -8.21
CA PHE A 292 9.88 43.39 -8.48
C PHE A 292 8.98 43.78 -7.31
N LYS A 293 9.30 44.87 -6.63
CA LYS A 293 8.56 45.32 -5.43
C LYS A 293 7.68 46.52 -5.76
N PHE A 294 6.38 46.34 -5.65
CA PHE A 294 5.38 47.37 -5.90
C PHE A 294 4.81 47.88 -4.56
N ILE A 295 4.49 49.16 -4.52
CA ILE A 295 3.84 49.80 -3.37
C ILE A 295 2.57 50.51 -3.84
N ALA A 296 1.46 50.24 -3.15
CA ALA A 296 0.20 50.95 -3.30
C ALA A 296 -0.18 51.47 -1.91
N ASN A 297 -0.13 52.80 -1.72
CA ASN A 297 -0.27 53.42 -0.40
C ASN A 297 0.75 52.83 0.61
N THR A 298 0.30 52.12 1.64
CA THR A 298 1.16 51.43 2.62
C THR A 298 1.41 49.96 2.31
N GLU A 299 0.74 49.40 1.30
CA GLU A 299 0.74 47.97 1.03
C GLU A 299 1.81 47.59 0.00
N VAL A 300 2.52 46.52 0.30
CA VAL A 300 3.63 46.01 -0.50
C VAL A 300 3.18 44.76 -1.25
N PHE A 301 3.51 44.74 -2.54
CA PHE A 301 3.29 43.61 -3.41
C PHE A 301 4.60 43.20 -4.09
N THR A 302 4.70 41.93 -4.44
CA THR A 302 5.85 41.37 -5.15
C THR A 302 5.43 40.62 -6.38
N LEU A 303 6.29 40.64 -7.39
CA LEU A 303 6.28 39.74 -8.53
C LEU A 303 7.66 39.13 -8.63
N GLN A 304 7.73 37.80 -8.84
CA GLN A 304 8.98 37.09 -9.01
C GLN A 304 9.07 36.48 -10.41
N SER A 305 10.26 36.51 -10.98
CA SER A 305 10.59 35.83 -12.24
C SER A 305 11.89 35.06 -12.09
N ARG A 306 11.87 33.79 -12.50
CA ARG A 306 13.02 32.88 -12.49
C ARG A 306 13.48 32.61 -13.92
N LYS A 307 14.80 32.67 -14.12
CA LYS A 307 15.44 32.31 -15.39
C LYS A 307 16.60 31.36 -15.14
N VAL A 308 16.64 30.23 -15.83
CA VAL A 308 17.73 29.25 -15.66
C VAL A 308 18.98 29.77 -16.35
N ILE A 309 20.13 29.70 -15.64
CA ILE A 309 21.45 30.07 -16.16
C ILE A 309 22.22 28.82 -16.54
N ASP A 310 22.26 27.84 -15.63
CA ASP A 310 22.88 26.53 -15.83
C ASP A 310 21.99 25.46 -15.20
N PRO A 311 21.43 24.51 -15.97
CA PRO A 311 20.56 23.48 -15.42
C PRO A 311 21.30 22.48 -14.51
N GLY A 312 22.63 22.35 -14.60
CA GLY A 312 23.42 21.48 -13.73
C GLY A 312 22.85 20.05 -13.63
N PHE A 313 22.74 19.51 -12.42
CA PHE A 313 22.21 18.17 -12.16
C PHE A 313 20.74 17.97 -12.58
N THR A 314 19.96 19.05 -12.79
CA THR A 314 18.55 18.93 -13.20
C THR A 314 18.39 18.49 -14.66
N THR A 315 19.49 18.43 -15.42
CA THR A 315 19.54 17.79 -16.75
C THR A 315 19.27 16.28 -16.67
N VAL A 316 19.75 15.61 -15.62
CA VAL A 316 19.54 14.16 -15.41
C VAL A 316 18.33 13.88 -14.53
N MET A 317 18.04 14.74 -13.56
CA MET A 317 16.84 14.68 -12.71
C MET A 317 15.81 15.71 -13.19
N THR A 318 15.16 15.42 -14.32
CA THR A 318 14.27 16.37 -15.02
C THR A 318 13.07 16.82 -14.18
N TRP A 319 12.56 15.96 -13.29
CA TRP A 319 11.51 16.31 -12.32
C TRP A 319 11.95 17.32 -11.25
N GLN A 320 13.25 17.66 -11.18
CA GLN A 320 13.78 18.71 -10.32
C GLN A 320 14.16 19.99 -11.06
N GLN A 321 13.84 20.12 -12.35
CA GLN A 321 14.08 21.35 -13.11
C GLN A 321 13.40 22.56 -12.46
N VAL A 322 14.05 23.72 -12.57
CA VAL A 322 13.46 25.00 -12.17
C VAL A 322 12.61 25.47 -13.33
N ASN A 323 11.31 25.65 -13.09
CA ASN A 323 10.43 26.23 -14.08
C ASN A 323 10.84 27.69 -14.32
N GLU A 324 11.09 28.04 -15.57
CA GLU A 324 11.33 29.42 -15.97
C GLU A 324 10.01 30.16 -16.03
N ASP A 325 10.00 31.36 -15.43
CA ASP A 325 8.84 32.23 -15.47
C ASP A 325 8.95 33.20 -16.65
N GLU A 326 7.88 33.94 -16.90
CA GLU A 326 7.88 35.01 -17.88
C GLU A 326 8.90 36.11 -17.52
N SER A 327 9.48 36.73 -18.55
CA SER A 327 10.39 37.87 -18.40
C SER A 327 9.62 39.19 -18.41
N PHE A 328 10.02 40.08 -17.49
CA PHE A 328 9.38 41.38 -17.23
C PHE A 328 10.35 42.54 -17.51
N SER A 329 11.00 42.50 -18.68
CA SER A 329 12.01 43.50 -19.08
C SER A 329 11.44 44.88 -19.42
N ASP A 330 10.12 44.97 -19.59
CA ASP A 330 9.36 46.20 -19.82
C ASP A 330 9.13 47.02 -18.54
N PHE A 331 9.35 46.43 -17.36
CA PHE A 331 9.23 47.14 -16.09
C PHE A 331 10.40 48.09 -15.83
N LYS A 332 10.10 49.29 -15.32
CA LYS A 332 11.06 50.34 -15.01
C LYS A 332 10.91 50.78 -13.56
N GLU A 333 12.02 50.78 -12.83
CA GLU A 333 12.04 51.25 -11.45
C GLU A 333 11.61 52.72 -11.36
N GLY A 334 10.79 53.04 -10.36
CA GLY A 334 10.18 54.35 -10.18
C GLY A 334 8.89 54.58 -10.97
N ALA A 335 8.56 53.74 -11.96
CA ALA A 335 7.35 53.88 -12.76
C ALA A 335 6.09 53.44 -12.00
N GLU A 336 4.95 53.97 -12.43
CA GLU A 336 3.62 53.62 -11.93
C GLU A 336 2.85 52.77 -12.95
N TYR A 337 2.10 51.80 -12.44
CA TYR A 337 1.33 50.84 -13.23
C TYR A 337 -0.11 50.84 -12.75
N ASN A 338 -1.06 50.97 -13.68
CA ASN A 338 -2.48 51.07 -13.36
C ASN A 338 -2.97 49.79 -12.66
N ILE A 339 -3.72 49.97 -11.57
CA ILE A 339 -4.43 48.88 -10.92
C ILE A 339 -5.67 48.58 -11.75
N GLN A 340 -5.72 47.38 -12.34
CA GLN A 340 -6.88 46.94 -13.09
C GLN A 340 -7.97 46.40 -12.16
N LYS A 341 -7.57 45.63 -11.14
CA LYS A 341 -8.49 45.05 -10.15
C LYS A 341 -7.80 44.86 -8.81
N ALA A 342 -8.49 45.22 -7.73
CA ALA A 342 -8.13 44.83 -6.38
C ALA A 342 -9.38 44.23 -5.70
N GLN A 343 -9.26 43.03 -5.17
CA GLN A 343 -10.37 42.34 -4.49
C GLN A 343 -9.86 41.45 -3.36
N LEU A 344 -10.70 41.20 -2.37
CA LEU A 344 -10.45 40.16 -1.37
C LEU A 344 -10.96 38.82 -1.87
N ASP A 345 -10.08 37.83 -1.88
CA ASP A 345 -10.42 36.43 -2.11
C ASP A 345 -10.57 35.74 -0.76
N GLU A 346 -11.82 35.43 -0.41
CA GLU A 346 -12.13 34.65 0.79
C GLU A 346 -11.85 33.18 0.53
N ARG A 347 -11.02 32.59 1.38
CA ARG A 347 -10.67 31.18 1.36
C ARG A 347 -10.88 30.60 2.74
N LYS A 348 -10.83 29.27 2.82
CA LYS A 348 -10.80 28.55 4.09
C LYS A 348 -9.54 27.73 4.19
N THR A 349 -9.01 27.59 5.40
CA THR A 349 -7.93 26.64 5.65
C THR A 349 -8.45 25.22 5.39
N SER A 350 -7.56 24.34 4.93
CA SER A 350 -7.88 22.93 4.65
C SER A 350 -7.19 22.05 5.68
N PRO A 351 -7.80 20.92 6.09
CA PRO A 351 -7.11 19.94 6.91
C PRO A 351 -5.88 19.39 6.17
N PRO A 352 -4.90 18.84 6.88
CA PRO A 352 -3.85 18.04 6.22
C PRO A 352 -4.47 16.83 5.52
N ASP A 353 -3.78 16.24 4.54
CA ASP A 353 -4.20 14.94 3.98
C ASP A 353 -3.68 13.79 4.88
N TYR A 354 -4.20 12.58 4.69
CA TYR A 354 -3.66 11.37 5.32
C TYR A 354 -2.18 11.18 4.99
N LEU A 355 -1.44 10.53 5.90
CA LEU A 355 -0.02 10.27 5.68
C LEU A 355 0.19 9.42 4.43
N THR A 356 1.05 9.88 3.54
CA THR A 356 1.67 9.01 2.54
C THR A 356 2.68 8.08 3.19
N GLU A 357 3.00 6.94 2.56
CA GLU A 357 4.10 6.10 3.05
C GLU A 357 5.43 6.86 3.12
N SER A 358 5.69 7.79 2.20
CA SER A 358 6.90 8.64 2.21
C SER A 358 6.98 9.53 3.46
N GLU A 359 5.86 10.16 3.86
CA GLU A 359 5.79 10.90 5.12
C GLU A 359 5.93 9.97 6.34
N LEU A 360 5.33 8.78 6.31
CA LEU A 360 5.45 7.81 7.40
C LEU A 360 6.89 7.33 7.57
N ILE A 361 7.60 7.03 6.47
CA ILE A 361 9.03 6.71 6.49
C ILE A 361 9.82 7.85 7.14
N THR A 362 9.53 9.10 6.75
CA THR A 362 10.19 10.30 7.29
C THR A 362 9.96 10.43 8.80
N LEU A 363 8.75 10.12 9.28
CA LEU A 363 8.43 10.12 10.71
C LEU A 363 9.18 9.00 11.45
N MET A 364 9.19 7.79 10.90
CA MET A 364 9.90 6.66 11.51
C MET A 364 11.40 6.93 11.66
N GLU A 365 12.05 7.45 10.61
CA GLU A 365 13.47 7.86 10.66
C GLU A 365 13.68 8.98 11.69
N ARG A 366 12.85 10.03 11.67
CA ARG A 366 12.96 11.17 12.61
C ARG A 366 12.87 10.74 14.08
N TYR A 367 11.98 9.80 14.39
CA TYR A 367 11.78 9.31 15.76
C TYR A 367 12.67 8.11 16.10
N GLY A 368 13.55 7.67 15.20
CA GLY A 368 14.51 6.59 15.44
C GLY A 368 13.85 5.22 15.66
N ILE A 369 12.75 4.94 14.95
CA ILE A 369 12.10 3.61 15.00
C ILE A 369 12.18 2.92 13.65
N GLY A 370 12.36 1.59 13.66
CA GLY A 370 12.50 0.82 12.43
C GLY A 370 13.88 0.96 11.77
N THR A 371 14.94 1.13 12.57
CA THR A 371 16.35 1.20 12.11
C THR A 371 16.78 -0.11 11.44
N ASP A 372 18.00 -0.15 10.88
CA ASP A 372 18.55 -1.35 10.21
C ASP A 372 17.69 -1.83 9.02
N ALA A 373 17.16 -0.87 8.26
CA ALA A 373 16.28 -1.11 7.11
C ALA A 373 15.00 -1.93 7.43
N SER A 374 14.47 -1.82 8.66
CA SER A 374 13.23 -2.50 9.07
C SER A 374 11.95 -1.69 8.84
N ILE A 375 12.06 -0.38 8.51
CA ILE A 375 10.91 0.48 8.13
C ILE A 375 9.94 -0.21 7.14
N PRO A 376 10.38 -0.78 5.99
CA PRO A 376 9.47 -1.40 5.03
C PRO A 376 8.62 -2.52 5.63
N VAL A 377 9.20 -3.29 6.54
CA VAL A 377 8.55 -4.44 7.19
C VAL A 377 7.42 -3.95 8.09
N HIS A 378 7.67 -2.92 8.90
CA HIS A 378 6.66 -2.38 9.82
C HIS A 378 5.51 -1.70 9.09
N ILE A 379 5.78 -0.96 8.01
CA ILE A 379 4.73 -0.37 7.16
C ILE A 379 3.91 -1.48 6.47
N GLN A 380 4.56 -2.50 5.92
CA GLN A 380 3.86 -3.64 5.31
C GLN A 380 3.00 -4.38 6.35
N ASN A 381 3.49 -4.52 7.58
CA ASN A 381 2.78 -5.22 8.65
C ASN A 381 1.46 -4.54 9.06
N ILE A 382 1.42 -3.20 9.13
CA ILE A 382 0.18 -2.49 9.49
C ILE A 382 -0.85 -2.54 8.34
N SER A 383 -0.38 -2.57 7.09
CA SER A 383 -1.24 -2.72 5.91
C SER A 383 -1.77 -4.15 5.76
N ALA A 384 -0.89 -5.16 5.89
CA ALA A 384 -1.25 -6.57 5.75
C ALA A 384 -2.25 -7.03 6.83
N ARG A 385 -2.22 -6.40 8.02
CA ARG A 385 -3.18 -6.65 9.10
C ARG A 385 -4.44 -5.78 9.04
N ASN A 386 -4.62 -5.04 7.94
CA ASN A 386 -5.79 -4.20 7.71
C ASN A 386 -6.03 -3.15 8.80
N TYR A 387 -4.96 -2.60 9.39
CA TYR A 387 -5.05 -1.43 10.26
C TYR A 387 -5.06 -0.12 9.48
N VAL A 388 -4.48 -0.14 8.29
CA VAL A 388 -4.57 0.94 7.30
C VAL A 388 -4.92 0.34 5.94
N THR A 389 -5.68 1.07 5.14
CA THR A 389 -5.78 0.83 3.71
C THR A 389 -4.84 1.76 2.96
N VAL A 390 -4.42 1.27 1.81
CA VAL A 390 -3.57 1.98 0.88
C VAL A 390 -4.46 2.56 -0.22
N GLU A 391 -4.50 3.88 -0.33
CA GLU A 391 -5.30 4.58 -1.33
C GLU A 391 -4.44 5.26 -2.41
N THR A 392 -5.09 5.89 -3.39
CA THR A 392 -4.45 6.70 -4.44
C THR A 392 -3.46 7.69 -3.85
N GLY A 393 -2.28 7.82 -4.48
CA GLY A 393 -1.18 8.64 -3.96
C GLY A 393 -0.41 7.97 -2.81
N ARG A 394 -0.61 6.65 -2.60
CA ARG A 394 0.07 5.86 -1.55
C ARG A 394 -0.20 6.39 -0.14
N ARG A 395 -1.42 6.91 0.05
CA ARG A 395 -1.94 7.40 1.32
C ARG A 395 -2.39 6.24 2.19
N LEU A 396 -2.10 6.31 3.48
CA LEU A 396 -2.39 5.30 4.49
C LEU A 396 -3.58 5.78 5.32
N ILE A 397 -4.77 5.27 5.01
CA ILE A 397 -6.00 5.62 5.72
C ILE A 397 -6.26 4.60 6.83
N PRO A 398 -6.29 5.00 8.10
CA PRO A 398 -6.62 4.09 9.20
C PRO A 398 -8.02 3.47 9.05
N THR A 399 -8.11 2.16 9.26
CA THR A 399 -9.40 1.46 9.31
C THR A 399 -10.05 1.68 10.67
N LYS A 400 -11.34 1.35 10.80
CA LYS A 400 -12.05 1.37 12.09
C LYS A 400 -11.30 0.60 13.17
N LEU A 401 -10.77 -0.58 12.82
CA LEU A 401 -9.96 -1.40 13.72
C LEU A 401 -8.64 -0.70 14.11
N GLY A 402 -7.94 -0.11 13.15
CA GLY A 402 -6.68 0.60 13.42
C GLY A 402 -6.88 1.78 14.36
N ILE A 403 -7.94 2.57 14.15
CA ILE A 403 -8.31 3.71 15.00
C ILE A 403 -8.65 3.23 16.41
N ALA A 404 -9.59 2.28 16.55
CA ALA A 404 -10.03 1.76 17.84
C ALA A 404 -8.88 1.15 18.65
N LEU A 405 -7.95 0.43 17.99
CA LEU A 405 -6.75 -0.12 18.64
C LEU A 405 -5.86 0.99 19.21
N VAL A 406 -5.48 1.98 18.39
CA VAL A 406 -4.58 3.05 18.85
C VAL A 406 -5.23 3.90 19.94
N HIS A 407 -6.51 4.24 19.79
CA HIS A 407 -7.25 4.97 20.83
C HIS A 407 -7.36 4.16 22.12
N GLY A 408 -7.60 2.85 22.03
CA GLY A 408 -7.65 1.94 23.17
C GLY A 408 -6.32 1.85 23.91
N TYR A 409 -5.23 1.61 23.19
CA TYR A 409 -3.89 1.61 23.79
C TYR A 409 -3.57 2.97 24.42
N ARG A 410 -3.90 4.09 23.77
CA ARG A 410 -3.72 5.45 24.30
C ARG A 410 -4.46 5.68 25.62
N LYS A 411 -5.70 5.19 25.74
CA LYS A 411 -6.52 5.31 26.97
C LYS A 411 -5.99 4.45 28.12
N ILE A 412 -5.31 3.35 27.80
CA ILE A 412 -4.70 2.47 28.79
C ILE A 412 -3.34 3.05 29.19
N ASP A 413 -2.37 3.04 28.27
CA ASP A 413 -1.00 3.49 28.47
C ASP A 413 -0.48 4.16 27.19
N PRO A 414 -0.37 5.50 27.14
CA PRO A 414 0.14 6.23 25.99
C PRO A 414 1.53 5.79 25.51
N GLU A 415 2.39 5.29 26.41
CA GLU A 415 3.74 4.87 26.02
C GLU A 415 3.73 3.65 25.09
N LEU A 416 2.65 2.86 25.05
CA LEU A 416 2.51 1.73 24.11
C LEU A 416 2.34 2.17 22.64
N ILE A 417 1.91 3.42 22.42
CA ILE A 417 1.73 3.98 21.08
C ILE A 417 2.77 5.05 20.72
N LEU A 418 3.39 5.68 21.72
CA LEU A 418 4.42 6.69 21.46
C LEU A 418 5.72 6.02 20.98
N PRO A 419 6.46 6.62 20.04
CA PRO A 419 7.69 6.04 19.51
C PRO A 419 8.84 6.05 20.52
N THR A 420 8.75 6.82 21.62
CA THR A 420 9.81 7.07 22.59
C THR A 420 10.42 5.77 23.14
N MET A 421 9.58 4.89 23.70
CA MET A 421 10.05 3.61 24.27
C MET A 421 10.72 2.73 23.22
N ARG A 422 10.17 2.70 21.99
CA ARG A 422 10.78 1.91 20.91
C ARG A 422 12.13 2.49 20.50
N SER A 423 12.23 3.81 20.38
CA SER A 423 13.48 4.51 20.04
C SER A 423 14.59 4.24 21.07
N GLU A 424 14.24 4.23 22.36
CA GLU A 424 15.17 3.87 23.44
C GLU A 424 15.64 2.43 23.33
N ILE A 425 14.75 1.49 22.99
CA ILE A 425 15.12 0.09 22.75
C ILE A 425 16.06 -0.03 21.55
N GLU A 426 15.77 0.61 20.41
CA GLU A 426 16.67 0.59 19.24
C GLU A 426 18.05 1.17 19.59
N THR A 427 18.09 2.23 20.41
CA THR A 427 19.34 2.79 20.92
C THR A 427 20.12 1.76 21.76
N GLN A 428 19.46 1.05 22.67
CA GLN A 428 20.07 -0.01 23.48
C GLN A 428 20.56 -1.19 22.63
N LEU A 429 19.81 -1.57 21.59
CA LEU A 429 20.23 -2.61 20.64
C LEU A 429 21.51 -2.21 19.90
N ASN A 430 21.64 -0.94 19.49
CA ASN A 430 22.87 -0.40 18.90
C ASN A 430 24.05 -0.38 19.89
N LEU A 431 23.78 -0.19 21.19
CA LEU A 431 24.80 -0.33 22.24
C LEU A 431 25.26 -1.78 22.43
N ILE A 432 24.37 -2.77 22.23
CA ILE A 432 24.79 -4.18 22.15
C ILE A 432 25.68 -4.39 20.93
N ALA A 433 25.26 -3.93 19.74
CA ALA A 433 26.01 -4.12 18.50
C ALA A 433 27.44 -3.54 18.56
N SER A 434 27.60 -2.38 19.20
CA SER A 434 28.90 -1.75 19.44
C SER A 434 29.69 -2.30 20.64
N GLY A 435 29.16 -3.31 21.34
CA GLY A 435 29.82 -3.93 22.49
C GLY A 435 29.83 -3.08 23.77
N LYS A 436 29.05 -2.00 23.81
CA LYS A 436 28.96 -1.07 24.95
C LYS A 436 27.96 -1.53 26.02
N GLN A 437 27.03 -2.41 25.67
CA GLN A 437 26.07 -3.01 26.61
C GLN A 437 25.97 -4.52 26.44
N LYS A 438 25.65 -5.22 27.54
CA LYS A 438 25.46 -6.67 27.54
C LYS A 438 24.05 -7.02 27.08
N HIS A 439 23.95 -7.97 26.15
CA HIS A 439 22.71 -8.56 25.67
C HIS A 439 21.71 -8.90 26.79
N SER A 440 22.16 -9.66 27.80
CA SER A 440 21.29 -10.13 28.89
C SER A 440 20.70 -8.99 29.72
N THR A 441 21.46 -7.92 29.95
CA THR A 441 21.00 -6.76 30.72
C THR A 441 19.91 -6.00 29.99
N VAL A 442 20.13 -5.70 28.71
CA VAL A 442 19.16 -4.96 27.87
C VAL A 442 17.87 -5.76 27.73
N THR A 443 17.95 -7.03 27.34
CA THR A 443 16.77 -7.88 27.14
C THR A 443 15.97 -8.06 28.43
N SER A 444 16.64 -8.29 29.58
CA SER A 444 15.95 -8.47 30.87
C SER A 444 15.26 -7.19 31.32
N HIS A 445 15.92 -6.03 31.20
CA HIS A 445 15.35 -4.74 31.57
C HIS A 445 14.12 -4.40 30.73
N ALA A 446 14.23 -4.52 29.40
CA ALA A 446 13.13 -4.25 28.48
C ALA A 446 11.93 -5.20 28.73
N LEU A 447 12.18 -6.51 28.89
CA LEU A 447 11.11 -7.47 29.19
C LEU A 447 10.45 -7.22 30.55
N MET A 448 11.19 -6.78 31.56
CA MET A 448 10.62 -6.45 32.87
C MET A 448 9.69 -5.24 32.77
N ASN A 449 10.08 -4.18 32.05
CA ASN A 449 9.23 -3.03 31.79
C ASN A 449 7.93 -3.44 31.05
N PHE A 450 8.07 -4.17 29.93
CA PHE A 450 6.89 -4.64 29.19
C PHE A 450 6.01 -5.61 29.99
N ARG A 451 6.57 -6.38 30.93
CA ARG A 451 5.79 -7.25 31.82
C ARG A 451 4.87 -6.44 32.72
N GLU A 452 5.37 -5.36 33.34
CA GLU A 452 4.54 -4.50 34.18
C GLU A 452 3.48 -3.77 33.36
N LYS A 453 3.85 -3.26 32.17
CA LYS A 453 2.88 -2.68 31.23
C LYS A 453 1.83 -3.68 30.77
N PHE A 454 2.20 -4.93 30.52
CA PHE A 454 1.26 -5.98 30.15
C PHE A 454 0.26 -6.28 31.29
N LYS A 455 0.73 -6.38 32.53
CA LYS A 455 -0.17 -6.55 33.69
C LYS A 455 -1.16 -5.38 33.79
N TYR A 456 -0.66 -4.16 33.68
CA TYR A 456 -1.49 -2.96 33.72
C TYR A 456 -2.50 -2.92 32.56
N PHE A 457 -2.08 -3.33 31.36
CA PHE A 457 -2.94 -3.48 30.18
C PHE A 457 -4.09 -4.47 30.43
N VAL A 458 -3.78 -5.66 30.96
CA VAL A 458 -4.78 -6.69 31.29
C VAL A 458 -5.80 -6.18 32.30
N LEU A 459 -5.36 -5.46 33.34
CA LEU A 459 -6.26 -4.87 34.35
C LEU A 459 -7.20 -3.81 33.77
N ASN A 460 -6.79 -3.14 32.70
CA ASN A 460 -7.51 -2.02 32.09
C ASN A 460 -8.12 -2.36 30.72
N VAL A 461 -8.17 -3.63 30.33
CA VAL A 461 -8.66 -4.06 29.00
C VAL A 461 -10.10 -3.62 28.74
N ALA A 462 -10.92 -3.42 29.77
CA ALA A 462 -12.28 -2.91 29.63
C ALA A 462 -12.34 -1.55 28.90
N LYS A 463 -11.29 -0.72 28.99
CA LYS A 463 -11.22 0.57 28.29
C LYS A 463 -11.12 0.42 26.77
N ILE A 464 -10.45 -0.62 26.28
CA ILE A 464 -10.38 -0.93 24.86
C ILE A 464 -11.65 -1.67 24.41
N ASP A 465 -12.22 -2.51 25.27
CA ASP A 465 -13.50 -3.20 25.03
C ASP A 465 -14.62 -2.19 24.78
N ALA A 466 -14.75 -1.16 25.62
CA ALA A 466 -15.75 -0.10 25.45
C ALA A 466 -15.65 0.61 24.09
N LEU A 467 -14.43 0.87 23.59
CA LEU A 467 -14.24 1.46 22.26
C LEU A 467 -14.60 0.49 21.12
N PHE A 468 -14.43 -0.81 21.37
CA PHE A 468 -14.81 -1.83 20.40
C PHE A 468 -16.33 -1.99 20.36
N GLU A 469 -17.04 -1.88 21.50
CA GLU A 469 -18.51 -1.81 21.55
C GLU A 469 -19.06 -0.62 20.74
N ASP A 470 -18.41 0.54 20.80
CA ASP A 470 -18.80 1.71 19.99
C ASP A 470 -18.55 1.52 18.48
N SER A 471 -17.56 0.69 18.13
CA SER A 471 -17.05 0.56 16.76
C SER A 471 -17.55 -0.66 16.00
N PHE A 472 -17.96 -1.71 16.72
CA PHE A 472 -18.30 -3.03 16.23
C PHE A 472 -19.62 -3.52 16.82
N THR A 473 -20.37 -4.30 16.04
CA THR A 473 -21.67 -4.81 16.45
C THR A 473 -21.50 -5.96 17.44
N SER A 474 -22.11 -5.85 18.62
CA SER A 474 -22.13 -6.93 19.61
C SER A 474 -22.69 -8.22 19.00
N LEU A 475 -22.26 -9.39 19.49
CA LEU A 475 -22.82 -10.66 19.01
C LEU A 475 -24.33 -10.74 19.24
N ALA A 476 -24.84 -10.13 20.31
CA ALA A 476 -26.27 -10.06 20.62
C ALA A 476 -27.04 -9.20 19.61
N ASP A 477 -26.50 -8.04 19.23
CA ASP A 477 -27.14 -7.07 18.32
C ASP A 477 -26.95 -7.41 16.85
N SER A 478 -25.94 -8.24 16.53
CA SER A 478 -25.74 -8.79 15.19
C SER A 478 -26.93 -9.67 14.73
N GLY A 479 -27.86 -9.96 15.66
CA GLY A 479 -28.90 -10.96 15.53
C GLY A 479 -28.26 -12.34 15.59
N LYS A 480 -28.83 -13.26 16.38
CA LYS A 480 -28.29 -14.63 16.55
C LYS A 480 -27.67 -15.13 15.24
N PRO A 481 -26.34 -15.33 15.18
CA PRO A 481 -25.66 -15.65 13.94
C PRO A 481 -26.29 -16.90 13.33
N PHE A 482 -27.01 -16.73 12.22
CA PHE A 482 -27.78 -17.84 11.63
C PHE A 482 -26.90 -18.64 10.67
N CYS A 483 -26.25 -17.98 9.72
CA CYS A 483 -25.26 -18.58 8.82
C CYS A 483 -24.28 -17.53 8.30
N ARG A 484 -23.16 -17.96 7.72
CA ARG A 484 -22.19 -17.07 7.06
C ARG A 484 -22.55 -16.89 5.58
N CYS A 485 -22.33 -15.70 5.05
CA CYS A 485 -22.49 -15.39 3.64
C CYS A 485 -21.52 -16.22 2.79
N GLY A 486 -22.03 -16.87 1.74
CA GLY A 486 -21.20 -17.68 0.82
C GLY A 486 -20.07 -16.90 0.14
N LYS A 487 -20.26 -15.58 -0.04
CA LYS A 487 -19.30 -14.66 -0.70
C LYS A 487 -18.24 -14.11 0.26
N CYS A 488 -18.65 -13.32 1.25
CA CYS A 488 -17.71 -12.62 2.16
C CYS A 488 -17.42 -13.34 3.48
N LYS A 489 -18.07 -14.48 3.74
CA LYS A 489 -17.91 -15.28 4.97
C LYS A 489 -18.28 -14.59 6.29
N ARG A 490 -18.90 -13.40 6.24
CA ARG A 490 -19.47 -12.70 7.42
C ARG A 490 -20.86 -13.23 7.77
N PHE A 491 -21.30 -13.05 9.02
CA PHE A 491 -22.62 -13.52 9.46
C PHE A 491 -23.76 -12.78 8.75
N MET A 492 -24.82 -13.53 8.43
CA MET A 492 -26.06 -13.02 7.84
C MET A 492 -27.11 -12.79 8.93
N LYS A 493 -27.87 -11.70 8.79
CA LYS A 493 -28.97 -11.32 9.68
C LYS A 493 -30.26 -12.02 9.27
N LEU A 494 -30.93 -12.67 10.21
CA LEU A 494 -32.29 -13.17 10.02
C LEU A 494 -33.30 -12.01 10.09
N VAL A 495 -33.93 -11.70 8.96
CA VAL A 495 -35.04 -10.75 8.89
C VAL A 495 -36.34 -11.50 9.14
N GLN A 496 -36.95 -11.22 10.29
CA GLN A 496 -38.17 -11.85 10.80
C GLN A 496 -39.45 -11.36 10.09
N ALA A 497 -39.39 -10.24 9.38
CA ALA A 497 -40.51 -9.72 8.59
C ALA A 497 -40.87 -10.70 7.48
N ARG A 498 -42.16 -11.01 7.31
CA ARG A 498 -42.63 -12.00 6.32
C ARG A 498 -42.55 -11.44 4.89
N PRO A 499 -42.09 -12.24 3.90
CA PRO A 499 -41.50 -13.57 4.06
C PRO A 499 -40.12 -13.50 4.73
N GLN A 500 -39.89 -14.39 5.70
CA GLN A 500 -38.63 -14.42 6.45
C GLN A 500 -37.46 -14.69 5.50
N ARG A 501 -36.33 -14.03 5.74
CA ARG A 501 -35.16 -14.07 4.86
C ARG A 501 -33.87 -13.82 5.62
N LEU A 502 -32.74 -14.28 5.09
CA LEU A 502 -31.40 -13.97 5.55
C LEU A 502 -30.81 -12.86 4.69
N TYR A 503 -30.23 -11.85 5.32
CA TYR A 503 -29.64 -10.70 4.66
C TYR A 503 -28.17 -10.54 5.06
N CYS A 504 -27.28 -10.36 4.09
CA CYS A 504 -25.88 -10.02 4.34
C CYS A 504 -25.69 -8.50 4.23
N PRO A 505 -25.39 -7.77 5.32
CA PRO A 505 -25.20 -6.32 5.28
C PRO A 505 -23.98 -5.88 4.47
N THR A 506 -22.98 -6.76 4.34
CA THR A 506 -21.72 -6.46 3.63
C THR A 506 -21.83 -6.66 2.12
N CYS A 507 -22.42 -7.77 1.67
CA CYS A 507 -22.59 -8.06 0.24
C CYS A 507 -23.94 -7.60 -0.32
N GLN A 508 -24.85 -7.12 0.54
CA GLN A 508 -26.24 -6.80 0.24
C GLN A 508 -27.05 -7.96 -0.37
N GLU A 509 -26.57 -9.20 -0.18
CA GLU A 509 -27.21 -10.42 -0.67
C GLU A 509 -28.35 -10.87 0.24
N THR A 510 -29.42 -11.41 -0.36
CA THR A 510 -30.61 -11.88 0.35
C THR A 510 -30.97 -13.31 -0.03
N LEU A 511 -31.21 -14.17 0.96
CA LEU A 511 -31.65 -15.55 0.79
C LEU A 511 -33.01 -15.74 1.47
N THR A 512 -34.03 -16.17 0.73
CA THR A 512 -35.38 -16.40 1.26
C THR A 512 -35.46 -17.73 2.04
N LEU A 513 -36.21 -17.75 3.14
CA LEU A 513 -36.47 -18.97 3.91
C LEU A 513 -37.78 -19.67 3.47
N PRO A 514 -37.90 -21.00 3.61
CA PRO A 514 -39.13 -21.74 3.28
C PRO A 514 -40.31 -21.31 4.18
N THR A 515 -41.55 -21.31 3.67
CA THR A 515 -42.74 -20.78 4.38
C THR A 515 -43.89 -21.77 4.57
N GLY A 516 -43.64 -23.09 4.44
CA GLY A 516 -44.66 -24.13 4.62
C GLY A 516 -45.08 -24.38 6.10
N LYS A 517 -46.26 -24.99 6.31
CA LYS A 517 -46.84 -25.30 7.64
C LYS A 517 -45.95 -26.17 8.55
N ASP A 518 -45.01 -26.93 7.98
CA ASP A 518 -44.02 -27.74 8.72
C ASP A 518 -42.62 -27.10 8.77
N GLY A 519 -42.46 -25.91 8.18
CA GLY A 519 -41.18 -25.23 7.95
C GLY A 519 -40.65 -24.39 9.13
N THR A 520 -40.89 -24.80 10.38
CA THR A 520 -40.18 -24.21 11.52
C THR A 520 -38.78 -24.81 11.63
N VAL A 521 -37.76 -24.04 11.28
CA VAL A 521 -36.36 -24.37 11.61
C VAL A 521 -36.23 -24.39 13.15
N ARG A 522 -36.17 -25.59 13.74
CA ARG A 522 -35.89 -25.78 15.18
C ARG A 522 -34.41 -26.09 15.37
N LEU A 523 -33.76 -25.35 16.27
CA LEU A 523 -32.37 -25.52 16.63
C LEU A 523 -32.27 -26.52 17.80
N HIS A 524 -31.98 -27.80 17.54
CA HIS A 524 -31.22 -28.71 18.43
C HIS A 524 -31.11 -30.14 17.85
N GLY A 525 -29.92 -30.75 17.92
CA GLY A 525 -29.68 -32.18 17.69
C GLY A 525 -29.18 -32.58 16.29
N ALA A 526 -28.67 -33.81 16.17
CA ALA A 526 -28.07 -34.40 14.96
C ALA A 526 -28.90 -34.08 13.69
N GLY A 527 -28.24 -33.55 12.67
CA GLY A 527 -28.94 -32.99 11.51
C GLY A 527 -29.73 -33.98 10.69
N VAL A 528 -30.90 -33.53 10.18
CA VAL A 528 -31.76 -34.24 9.24
C VAL A 528 -31.92 -33.38 7.98
N LEU A 529 -31.88 -34.01 6.81
CA LEU A 529 -32.23 -33.34 5.54
C LEU A 529 -33.74 -33.22 5.42
N VAL A 530 -34.23 -32.00 5.29
CA VAL A 530 -35.66 -31.68 5.15
C VAL A 530 -35.96 -31.36 3.70
N LEU A 531 -36.95 -32.03 3.12
CA LEU A 531 -37.48 -31.71 1.81
C LEU A 531 -38.25 -30.39 1.86
N ASP A 532 -37.99 -29.49 0.92
CA ASP A 532 -38.83 -28.31 0.70
C ASP A 532 -39.97 -28.66 -0.27
N PRO A 533 -41.20 -28.93 0.20
CA PRO A 533 -42.31 -29.32 -0.66
C PRO A 533 -42.79 -28.19 -1.59
N GLN A 534 -42.36 -26.94 -1.36
CA GLN A 534 -42.69 -25.78 -2.20
C GLN A 534 -41.65 -25.55 -3.30
N SER A 535 -40.53 -26.27 -3.30
CA SER A 535 -39.46 -26.12 -4.28
C SER A 535 -39.75 -26.75 -5.65
N GLY A 536 -40.88 -27.44 -5.81
CA GLY A 536 -41.31 -27.97 -7.10
C GLY A 536 -41.48 -26.85 -8.15
N PRO A 537 -41.06 -27.06 -9.42
CA PRO A 537 -40.53 -28.29 -10.01
C PRO A 537 -38.99 -28.45 -9.90
N LYS A 538 -38.29 -27.58 -9.15
CA LYS A 538 -36.83 -27.63 -8.91
C LYS A 538 -36.54 -28.10 -7.48
N TRP A 539 -36.88 -29.36 -7.21
CA TRP A 539 -36.88 -29.95 -5.87
C TRP A 539 -35.54 -29.82 -5.12
N ARG A 540 -35.60 -29.39 -3.86
CA ARG A 540 -34.44 -29.16 -2.98
C ARG A 540 -34.58 -29.86 -1.63
N LEU A 541 -33.46 -30.40 -1.15
CA LEU A 541 -33.30 -30.87 0.23
C LEU A 541 -32.37 -29.92 0.97
N ALA A 542 -32.75 -29.49 2.17
CA ALA A 542 -31.94 -28.60 3.00
C ALA A 542 -31.54 -29.30 4.30
N CYS A 543 -30.28 -29.21 4.69
CA CYS A 543 -29.86 -29.70 6.01
C CYS A 543 -30.26 -28.68 7.08
N ASN A 544 -30.87 -29.15 8.16
CA ASN A 544 -31.23 -28.31 9.30
C ASN A 544 -30.07 -28.08 10.30
N HIS A 545 -28.88 -28.65 10.04
CA HIS A 545 -27.71 -28.61 10.92
C HIS A 545 -26.47 -27.97 10.28
N CYS A 546 -26.29 -28.13 8.96
CA CYS A 546 -25.18 -27.52 8.22
C CYS A 546 -25.73 -26.73 7.02
N PRO A 547 -24.98 -25.75 6.47
CA PRO A 547 -25.46 -24.87 5.39
C PRO A 547 -25.39 -25.57 4.01
N SER A 548 -25.87 -26.81 3.92
CA SER A 548 -25.91 -27.60 2.70
C SER A 548 -27.34 -27.60 2.14
N VAL A 549 -27.47 -27.16 0.89
CA VAL A 549 -28.70 -27.30 0.10
C VAL A 549 -28.36 -28.17 -1.09
N ILE A 550 -29.06 -29.29 -1.21
CA ILE A 550 -28.91 -30.24 -2.31
C ILE A 550 -30.04 -29.97 -3.30
N SER A 551 -29.69 -29.73 -4.57
CA SER A 551 -30.65 -29.65 -5.67
C SER A 551 -30.62 -31.00 -6.39
N VAL A 552 -31.68 -31.78 -6.23
CA VAL A 552 -31.53 -33.24 -6.30
C VAL A 552 -32.30 -33.88 -7.45
N PHE A 553 -33.30 -33.19 -8.03
CA PHE A 553 -34.19 -33.80 -9.01
C PHE A 553 -34.62 -32.80 -10.09
N GLU A 554 -33.65 -32.26 -10.83
CA GLU A 554 -33.94 -31.38 -11.97
C GLU A 554 -34.70 -32.19 -13.05
N GLY A 555 -35.90 -31.72 -13.41
CA GLY A 555 -36.79 -32.41 -14.37
C GLY A 555 -37.83 -33.37 -13.75
N ALA A 556 -37.82 -33.59 -12.43
CA ALA A 556 -38.84 -34.42 -11.79
C ALA A 556 -40.17 -33.66 -11.63
N SER A 557 -41.26 -34.27 -12.09
CA SER A 557 -42.62 -33.73 -11.96
C SER A 557 -43.20 -33.89 -10.56
N LYS A 558 -42.77 -34.91 -9.83
CA LYS A 558 -43.26 -35.23 -8.49
C LYS A 558 -42.16 -35.85 -7.65
N PHE A 559 -42.12 -35.49 -6.37
CA PHE A 559 -41.16 -36.02 -5.43
C PHE A 559 -41.79 -36.26 -4.06
N LYS A 560 -41.46 -37.38 -3.40
CA LYS A 560 -41.93 -37.75 -2.07
C LYS A 560 -40.85 -38.46 -1.25
N LEU A 561 -40.85 -38.25 0.05
CA LEU A 561 -40.14 -39.09 1.01
C LEU A 561 -41.02 -40.27 1.41
N LEU A 562 -40.45 -41.46 1.45
CA LEU A 562 -41.14 -42.68 1.87
C LEU A 562 -40.76 -43.01 3.31
N ASP A 563 -41.65 -43.73 4.00
CA ASP A 563 -41.42 -44.12 5.39
C ASP A 563 -40.42 -45.28 5.54
N LYS A 564 -40.10 -45.96 4.44
CA LYS A 564 -39.14 -47.06 4.39
C LYS A 564 -37.70 -46.54 4.38
N GLU A 565 -36.86 -47.07 5.26
CA GLU A 565 -35.45 -46.71 5.37
C GLU A 565 -34.53 -47.65 4.57
N CYS A 566 -33.39 -47.11 4.14
CA CYS A 566 -32.32 -47.84 3.50
C CYS A 566 -31.57 -48.69 4.53
N GLN A 567 -31.45 -49.99 4.28
CA GLN A 567 -30.82 -50.91 5.23
C GLN A 567 -29.30 -50.72 5.37
N GLU A 568 -28.65 -50.00 4.44
CA GLU A 568 -27.20 -49.77 4.46
C GLU A 568 -26.80 -48.51 5.25
N CYS A 569 -27.55 -47.43 5.10
CA CYS A 569 -27.18 -46.14 5.70
C CYS A 569 -28.26 -45.52 6.61
N GLY A 570 -29.42 -46.18 6.76
CA GLY A 570 -30.53 -45.72 7.60
C GLY A 570 -31.29 -44.51 7.05
N ALA A 571 -30.94 -43.99 5.87
CA ALA A 571 -31.65 -42.87 5.27
C ALA A 571 -33.04 -43.27 4.76
N ARG A 572 -34.03 -42.39 4.86
CA ARG A 572 -35.36 -42.62 4.27
C ARG A 572 -35.26 -42.68 2.74
N ASN A 573 -35.94 -43.66 2.15
CA ASN A 573 -36.03 -43.78 0.71
C ASN A 573 -36.89 -42.67 0.13
N VAL A 574 -36.63 -42.35 -1.13
CA VAL A 574 -37.33 -41.30 -1.87
C VAL A 574 -38.05 -41.90 -3.08
N PHE A 575 -39.16 -41.29 -3.46
CA PHE A 575 -39.88 -41.54 -4.70
C PHE A 575 -39.80 -40.30 -5.58
N ALA A 576 -39.35 -40.47 -6.83
CA ALA A 576 -39.30 -39.41 -7.83
C ALA A 576 -39.99 -39.88 -9.11
N GLU A 577 -40.83 -39.04 -9.72
CA GLU A 577 -41.53 -39.31 -10.98
C GLU A 577 -41.20 -38.21 -11.98
N TYR A 578 -40.77 -38.60 -13.17
CA TYR A 578 -40.36 -37.72 -14.23
C TYR A 578 -41.25 -37.86 -15.46
N THR A 579 -41.38 -36.78 -16.24
CA THR A 579 -42.20 -36.76 -17.45
C THR A 579 -41.51 -37.47 -18.62
N LYS A 580 -42.25 -37.73 -19.71
CA LYS A 580 -41.71 -38.36 -20.92
C LYS A 580 -40.49 -37.64 -21.50
N ASP A 581 -40.37 -36.34 -21.27
CA ASP A 581 -39.34 -35.45 -21.81
C ASP A 581 -38.13 -35.26 -20.88
N SER A 582 -38.13 -35.85 -19.68
CA SER A 582 -37.03 -35.79 -18.72
C SER A 582 -36.88 -37.17 -18.10
N LYS A 583 -36.03 -38.06 -18.64
CA LYS A 583 -35.87 -39.43 -18.12
C LYS A 583 -34.74 -39.51 -17.10
N ILE A 584 -34.84 -40.48 -16.19
CA ILE A 584 -33.74 -40.89 -15.31
C ILE A 584 -32.67 -41.56 -16.18
N PRO A 585 -31.37 -41.53 -15.81
CA PRO A 585 -30.30 -42.12 -16.62
C PRO A 585 -30.51 -43.60 -17.01
N SER A 586 -31.27 -44.37 -16.24
CA SER A 586 -31.65 -45.77 -16.55
C SER A 586 -32.72 -45.91 -17.66
N GLY A 587 -33.40 -44.82 -18.04
CA GLY A 587 -34.47 -44.81 -19.03
C GLY A 587 -35.89 -44.90 -18.44
N ASP A 588 -36.02 -45.10 -17.13
CA ASP A 588 -37.30 -45.21 -16.42
C ASP A 588 -37.92 -43.84 -16.09
N GLN A 589 -39.24 -43.83 -15.88
CA GLN A 589 -40.00 -42.62 -15.52
C GLN A 589 -40.17 -42.44 -14.01
N THR A 590 -39.92 -43.48 -13.22
CA THR A 590 -40.06 -43.45 -11.77
C THR A 590 -38.86 -44.07 -11.10
N PHE A 591 -38.38 -43.46 -10.02
CA PHE A 591 -37.33 -44.00 -9.17
C PHE A 591 -37.83 -44.11 -7.74
N THR A 592 -37.51 -45.23 -7.09
CA THR A 592 -37.75 -45.46 -5.66
C THR A 592 -36.51 -46.06 -5.03
N GLY A 593 -35.83 -45.31 -4.16
CA GLY A 593 -34.57 -45.79 -3.58
C GLY A 593 -33.88 -44.78 -2.67
N CYS A 594 -32.65 -45.10 -2.27
CA CYS A 594 -31.87 -44.24 -1.38
C CYS A 594 -31.00 -43.28 -2.19
N ILE A 595 -31.15 -41.98 -1.94
CA ILE A 595 -30.36 -40.91 -2.57
C ILE A 595 -28.83 -41.09 -2.41
N PHE A 596 -28.39 -41.71 -1.32
CA PHE A 596 -26.96 -41.85 -1.01
C PHE A 596 -26.33 -43.14 -1.53
N CYS A 597 -27.07 -44.24 -1.51
CA CYS A 597 -26.56 -45.55 -1.90
C CYS A 597 -26.86 -45.88 -3.38
N SER A 598 -27.94 -45.35 -3.95
CA SER A 598 -28.35 -45.63 -5.34
C SER A 598 -27.72 -44.65 -6.36
N LYS A 599 -26.45 -44.28 -6.17
CA LYS A 599 -25.77 -43.26 -7.00
C LYS A 599 -25.62 -43.66 -8.47
N GLU A 600 -25.50 -44.95 -8.76
CA GLU A 600 -25.34 -45.45 -10.12
C GLU A 600 -26.61 -45.31 -10.97
N GLU A 601 -27.81 -45.40 -10.36
CA GLU A 601 -29.10 -45.26 -11.05
C GLU A 601 -29.53 -43.80 -11.25
N LEU A 602 -29.14 -42.92 -10.32
CA LEU A 602 -29.52 -41.51 -10.32
C LEU A 602 -28.58 -40.61 -11.15
N GLY A 603 -27.36 -41.07 -11.45
CA GLY A 603 -26.38 -40.40 -12.31
C GLY A 603 -26.16 -38.90 -12.00
N GLN A 604 -26.15 -38.06 -13.04
CA GLN A 604 -25.92 -36.60 -12.95
C GLN A 604 -27.16 -35.79 -12.48
N CYS A 605 -28.32 -36.44 -12.30
CA CYS A 605 -29.55 -35.76 -11.89
C CYS A 605 -29.49 -35.26 -10.44
N VAL A 606 -28.55 -35.78 -9.65
CA VAL A 606 -28.30 -35.40 -8.26
C VAL A 606 -27.04 -34.55 -8.19
N ASN A 607 -27.19 -33.22 -8.16
CA ASN A 607 -26.05 -32.31 -8.09
C ASN A 607 -25.73 -32.00 -6.61
N LEU A 608 -24.89 -32.85 -6.02
CA LEU A 608 -24.40 -32.70 -4.64
C LEU A 608 -23.35 -31.59 -4.57
N ILE A 609 -23.79 -30.35 -4.30
CA ILE A 609 -22.86 -29.25 -4.01
C ILE A 609 -22.40 -29.38 -2.56
N HIS A 610 -21.21 -29.93 -2.35
CA HIS A 610 -20.53 -29.93 -1.05
C HIS A 610 -19.86 -28.58 -0.80
N ALA A 611 -20.13 -27.96 0.34
CA ALA A 611 -19.21 -26.96 0.90
C ALA A 611 -18.01 -27.73 1.46
N GLN A 612 -16.86 -27.70 0.79
CA GLN A 612 -15.64 -28.28 1.34
C GLN A 612 -15.23 -27.50 2.61
N MET A 613 -15.25 -28.18 3.75
CA MET A 613 -14.34 -27.86 4.84
C MET A 613 -12.95 -28.33 4.40
N ASN A 614 -11.98 -27.42 4.36
CA ASN A 614 -10.58 -27.81 4.14
C ASN A 614 -10.07 -28.50 5.40
N GLU A 615 -10.11 -29.83 5.43
CA GLU A 615 -9.32 -30.66 6.33
C GLU A 615 -7.85 -30.64 5.84
N ASN A 616 -7.11 -29.58 6.14
CA ASN A 616 -5.65 -29.58 5.98
C ASN A 616 -4.93 -28.58 6.91
N ILE A 617 -5.40 -28.46 8.15
CA ILE A 617 -4.61 -27.90 9.25
C ILE A 617 -4.75 -28.84 10.46
N GLN A 618 -4.25 -30.07 10.33
CA GLN A 618 -4.02 -30.94 11.49
C GLN A 618 -2.82 -31.90 11.36
N ARG A 619 -1.98 -31.79 10.32
CA ARG A 619 -0.78 -32.62 10.18
C ARG A 619 0.44 -31.87 9.65
N ILE A 620 0.91 -30.87 10.40
CA ILE A 620 2.33 -30.47 10.38
C ILE A 620 2.78 -30.29 11.82
N ASN A 621 2.93 -31.41 12.52
CA ASN A 621 3.93 -31.59 13.58
C ASN A 621 3.88 -33.05 14.04
N THR A 622 4.62 -33.92 13.35
CA THR A 622 5.38 -35.03 13.97
C THR A 622 6.32 -35.64 12.92
N ASN A 623 7.63 -35.50 13.20
CA ASN A 623 8.71 -36.46 12.92
C ASN A 623 9.22 -36.68 11.48
N TYR A 624 10.37 -36.06 11.22
CA TYR A 624 11.65 -36.74 10.94
C TYR A 624 11.59 -38.29 10.88
N ARG A 625 11.87 -38.88 9.70
CA ARG A 625 12.96 -39.87 9.42
C ARG A 625 12.65 -40.70 8.16
N GLY A 626 13.67 -40.86 7.33
CA GLY A 626 13.96 -42.14 6.66
C GLY A 626 13.50 -42.32 5.22
N GLY A 627 14.40 -42.04 4.27
CA GLY A 627 15.00 -43.08 3.43
C GLY A 627 14.17 -43.79 2.35
N ARG A 628 14.73 -43.70 1.13
CA ARG A 628 14.79 -44.71 0.04
C ARG A 628 13.56 -44.92 -0.86
N GLY A 629 13.78 -44.59 -2.14
CA GLY A 629 13.87 -45.65 -3.17
C GLY A 629 12.81 -45.67 -4.26
N GLY A 630 13.27 -45.66 -5.53
CA GLY A 630 12.51 -46.05 -6.73
C GLY A 630 12.19 -44.88 -7.67
N ARG A 631 12.95 -44.60 -8.74
CA ARG A 631 12.94 -45.28 -10.06
C ARG A 631 11.49 -45.61 -10.50
N SER A 632 10.96 -45.22 -11.66
CA SER A 632 11.59 -44.82 -12.93
C SER A 632 10.54 -44.60 -14.04
N ARG A 633 11.00 -43.98 -15.15
CA ARG A 633 10.47 -43.96 -16.55
C ARG A 633 9.28 -43.02 -16.78
N GLY A 634 9.36 -42.02 -17.67
CA GLY A 634 9.73 -42.08 -19.10
C GLY A 634 8.45 -42.33 -19.91
N SER A 635 8.11 -41.70 -21.03
CA SER A 635 8.76 -40.78 -21.96
C SER A 635 7.72 -40.42 -23.03
N ARG A 636 8.00 -39.37 -23.83
CA ARG A 636 7.40 -39.01 -25.15
C ARG A 636 5.98 -38.41 -25.11
N GLY A 637 5.66 -37.29 -25.77
CA GLY A 637 6.31 -36.59 -26.89
C GLY A 637 5.39 -36.62 -28.12
N GLY A 638 4.94 -35.45 -28.61
CA GLY A 638 4.17 -35.37 -29.86
C GLY A 638 3.59 -33.99 -30.17
N ARG A 639 4.08 -33.37 -31.25
CA ARG A 639 3.70 -32.07 -31.83
C ARG A 639 2.45 -32.20 -32.74
N GLY A 640 1.71 -31.11 -33.00
CA GLY A 640 0.83 -31.05 -34.18
C GLY A 640 -0.20 -29.91 -34.30
N ARG A 641 0.23 -28.82 -34.98
CA ARG A 641 -0.48 -27.77 -35.78
C ARG A 641 -2.02 -27.80 -36.01
N GLY A 642 -2.68 -26.65 -35.78
CA GLY A 642 -3.19 -25.69 -36.81
C GLY A 642 -4.48 -25.94 -37.65
N GLY A 643 -5.58 -25.25 -37.29
CA GLY A 643 -6.66 -24.62 -38.12
C GLY A 643 -7.57 -25.45 -39.05
N PRO A 644 -8.67 -24.91 -39.68
CA PRO A 644 -9.35 -23.60 -39.54
C PRO A 644 -10.93 -23.63 -39.61
N SER A 645 -11.56 -22.44 -39.75
CA SER A 645 -12.93 -22.09 -40.28
C SER A 645 -13.93 -21.56 -39.22
N ARG A 646 -14.48 -20.33 -39.28
CA ARG A 646 -15.42 -19.59 -40.18
C ARG A 646 -16.76 -19.36 -39.46
N GLY A 647 -17.26 -18.12 -39.46
CA GLY A 647 -18.64 -17.79 -39.10
C GLY A 647 -18.91 -16.29 -38.99
N ARG A 648 -19.42 -15.68 -40.07
CA ARG A 648 -19.95 -14.30 -40.15
C ARG A 648 -21.46 -14.30 -39.88
N GLY A 649 -21.95 -13.20 -39.30
CA GLY A 649 -22.96 -12.37 -39.98
C GLY A 649 -24.33 -12.19 -39.31
N GLY A 650 -24.66 -10.92 -39.06
CA GLY A 650 -25.94 -10.33 -39.48
C GLY A 650 -26.95 -10.01 -38.38
N ALA A 651 -27.13 -8.70 -38.09
CA ALA A 651 -28.32 -8.15 -37.47
C ALA A 651 -28.83 -6.96 -38.29
N SER A 652 -30.13 -6.93 -38.48
CA SER A 652 -30.95 -5.95 -39.20
C SER A 652 -31.62 -5.00 -38.22
N ASP A 653 -31.83 -3.74 -38.62
CA ASP A 653 -33.11 -3.06 -38.37
C ASP A 653 -33.30 -1.87 -39.31
N GLY A 654 -34.55 -1.64 -39.73
CA GLY A 654 -34.94 -0.68 -40.77
C GLY A 654 -35.70 0.54 -40.24
N GLY A 655 -35.81 1.57 -41.09
CA GLY A 655 -36.60 2.77 -40.79
C GLY A 655 -36.52 3.93 -41.81
N SER A 656 -36.92 3.68 -43.07
CA SER A 656 -37.62 4.54 -44.06
C SER A 656 -37.33 6.06 -44.29
N ARG A 657 -37.43 6.41 -45.59
CA ARG A 657 -37.65 7.71 -46.29
C ARG A 657 -36.40 8.56 -46.56
N GLY A 658 -36.07 9.04 -47.77
CA GLY A 658 -36.67 8.97 -49.10
C GLY A 658 -36.01 10.03 -50.01
N ARG A 659 -35.99 9.78 -51.35
CA ARG A 659 -35.63 10.70 -52.47
C ARG A 659 -34.15 11.16 -52.49
N GLY A 660 -33.41 11.28 -53.58
CA GLY A 660 -33.58 11.16 -55.03
C GLY A 660 -32.31 11.76 -55.70
N ALA A 661 -32.07 11.46 -56.98
CA ALA A 661 -31.14 12.15 -57.91
C ALA A 661 -29.62 12.06 -57.61
N SER A 662 -28.79 11.34 -58.38
CA SER A 662 -28.29 11.58 -59.74
C SER A 662 -26.82 12.06 -59.74
N ARG A 663 -25.95 11.15 -60.22
CA ARG A 663 -24.76 11.33 -61.06
C ARG A 663 -23.94 12.64 -60.97
N GLY A 664 -22.66 12.44 -60.63
CA GLY A 664 -21.56 12.64 -61.59
C GLY A 664 -20.70 13.91 -61.42
N GLY A 665 -19.38 13.73 -61.53
CA GLY A 665 -18.47 14.83 -61.86
C GLY A 665 -17.13 14.82 -61.15
N ARG A 666 -16.12 14.19 -61.75
CA ARG A 666 -14.70 14.38 -61.46
C ARG A 666 -14.21 15.73 -61.98
N GLY A 667 -13.12 16.23 -61.40
CA GLY A 667 -12.09 16.99 -62.13
C GLY A 667 -11.80 18.35 -61.53
N GLY A 668 -10.61 18.49 -60.96
CA GLY A 668 -10.05 19.80 -60.61
C GLY A 668 -9.38 20.47 -61.80
N SER A 669 -9.28 21.80 -61.77
CA SER A 669 -8.04 22.53 -62.03
C SER A 669 -8.20 24.03 -61.75
N SER A 670 -7.08 24.63 -61.38
CA SER A 670 -6.66 26.01 -61.68
C SER A 670 -7.10 27.18 -60.79
N ARG A 671 -6.04 27.80 -60.23
CA ARG A 671 -5.69 29.24 -60.26
C ARG A 671 -6.65 30.26 -59.66
N GLY A 672 -6.08 31.08 -58.77
CA GLY A 672 -6.16 32.54 -58.94
C GLY A 672 -6.50 33.35 -57.69
N ARG A 673 -5.45 33.96 -57.13
CA ARG A 673 -5.34 35.32 -56.57
C ARG A 673 -6.49 35.90 -55.73
N GLY A 674 -6.11 36.33 -54.53
CA GLY A 674 -6.81 37.28 -53.67
C GLY A 674 -5.99 37.41 -52.40
#